data_AF-A0A502M819-F1
#
_entry.id   AF-A0A502M819-F1
#
_cell.length_a   1.000
_cell.length_b   1.000
_cell.length_c   1.000
_cell.angle_alpha   90.00
_cell.angle_beta   90.00
_cell.angle_gamma   90.00
#
_symmetry.space_group_name_H-M   'P 1'
#
loop_
_entity.id
_entity.type
_entity.pdbx_description
1 polymer ?
#
loop_
_entity_poly.entity_id
_entity_poly.type
_entity_poly.pdbx_seq_one_letter_code
_entity_poly.pdbx_strand_id
1 'polypeptide(L)'
;MQSLSKLSEKAKTDSINNLISNINNNVAQLDDIALAKKKNEILTTLDNGVVYPNLKTNEEKDQVEALNSLSNAPALLEKLATKNELLNLDKKIQAAQDVLSKNGAQIQRINPAGKQDLENEITNATNIKTKTPSATKQEILDKIKLLDQKMDAVSQEKLIRKLREQKIQEITNAQPNNISQSNLQKLIDKIENPRLSTEDEINDAFSKAKYAKDKLQEIKQLSSLSPDAQNNLEEKIINAAGNNSLVDEIKNVAIKQNTLLQNFDSTYDKLNKQNERSDIESLNSLQELTNKEKELKSKNSKIKLQEIVDQANAAKQDTGIYSKAEDTKRTSFDQKLQEAEQALQGDLKDSKVYDDLANGLKPKIDDVKLPTVLNYQKQQAEALINTYQPVLTSDQAQKLKEKVKSDTIKDLNQLDNELNKVKDVKEKIDEINLLQTLSNDAKQKAYGKLIDHYGDTSNQALDLQLAKQKDELLKQIQDKQNPYNNLNLDQSIRTEIENATDSNKLDELKQKYAIKNRIEDLKKLKDESEQYKNTNSNELTEADPEGKTELEKQITEAQNIINKGDLNKLAEVENKISELKNAYDAVQKEKYLKKFRDKKVQEISKFNDVLSGNNIRDLNAKVTDQGHNTVALIKAEFEKAKKVHENAQQLNNKNELSSSIIEAAKNNLVSNYDNQPKQTEIVKTINAKQDLLASFNSKYPNLLKADKKQQNWEFRFRRRC
;
A
#
# COMPACT_ATOMS: atom_id res chain seq x y z
N MET A 1 41.60 41.12 138.15
CA MET A 1 41.94 40.22 137.01
C MET A 1 40.66 39.69 136.39
N GLN A 2 40.02 40.43 135.47
CA GLN A 2 39.01 39.87 134.57
C GLN A 2 39.73 39.19 133.39
N SER A 3 39.49 37.87 133.27
CA SER A 3 39.78 36.90 132.19
C SER A 3 40.99 37.13 131.25
N LEU A 4 42.18 36.67 131.66
CA LEU A 4 43.27 36.24 130.74
C LEU A 4 43.06 34.77 130.33
N SER A 5 41.84 34.42 129.93
CA SER A 5 41.36 33.03 129.83
C SER A 5 41.99 32.21 128.71
N LYS A 6 42.63 32.84 127.71
CA LYS A 6 43.22 32.16 126.56
C LYS A 6 44.73 31.92 126.68
N LEU A 7 45.40 32.59 127.61
CA LEU A 7 46.81 32.33 127.94
C LEU A 7 46.97 30.93 128.56
N SER A 8 48.08 30.25 128.27
CA SER A 8 48.52 29.05 128.98
C SER A 8 48.81 29.36 130.46
N GLU A 9 48.75 28.36 131.33
CA GLU A 9 49.11 28.55 132.74
C GLU A 9 50.55 29.05 132.93
N LYS A 10 51.46 28.62 132.05
CA LYS A 10 52.82 29.14 132.00
C LYS A 10 52.84 30.64 131.68
N ALA A 11 52.18 31.07 130.62
CA ALA A 11 52.14 32.48 130.23
C ALA A 11 51.39 33.38 131.25
N LYS A 12 50.36 32.86 131.93
CA LYS A 12 49.72 33.54 133.06
C LYS A 12 50.70 33.72 134.22
N THR A 13 51.44 32.67 134.58
CA THR A 13 52.47 32.70 135.63
C THR A 13 53.58 33.68 135.29
N ASP A 14 54.09 33.66 134.05
CA ASP A 14 55.12 34.58 133.58
C ASP A 14 54.63 36.04 133.64
N SER A 15 53.37 36.30 133.26
CA SER A 15 52.76 37.64 133.37
C SER A 15 52.64 38.11 134.82
N ILE A 16 52.31 37.21 135.76
CA ILE A 16 52.27 37.51 137.20
C ILE A 16 53.67 37.78 137.74
N ASN A 17 54.67 36.98 137.35
CA ASN A 17 56.07 37.16 137.78
C ASN A 17 56.67 38.49 137.29
N ASN A 18 56.35 38.90 136.06
CA ASN A 18 56.77 40.22 135.55
C ASN A 18 56.10 41.37 136.32
N LEU A 19 54.79 41.25 136.61
CA LEU A 19 54.06 42.22 137.44
C LEU A 19 54.64 42.38 138.85
N ILE A 20 55.03 41.26 139.48
CA ILE A 20 55.69 41.24 140.79
C ILE A 20 57.10 41.83 140.71
N SER A 21 57.87 41.49 139.68
CA SER A 21 59.24 42.02 139.51
C SER A 21 59.24 43.54 139.31
N ASN A 22 58.15 44.10 138.76
CA ASN A 22 57.98 45.52 138.51
C ASN A 22 57.14 46.25 139.58
N ILE A 23 57.00 45.72 140.80
CA ILE A 23 56.07 46.23 141.82
C ILE A 23 56.23 47.73 142.19
N ASN A 24 57.42 48.28 141.97
CA ASN A 24 57.74 49.69 142.24
C ASN A 24 57.74 50.60 140.98
N ASN A 25 57.36 50.09 139.79
CA ASN A 25 57.33 50.84 138.53
C ASN A 25 55.95 50.75 137.86
N ASN A 26 55.09 51.72 138.17
CA ASN A 26 53.71 51.78 137.65
C ASN A 26 53.65 51.79 136.11
N VAL A 27 54.62 52.40 135.40
CA VAL A 27 54.62 52.43 133.93
C VAL A 27 54.91 51.05 133.37
N ALA A 28 55.92 50.35 133.90
CA ALA A 28 56.24 48.98 133.49
C ALA A 28 55.12 47.98 133.84
N GLN A 29 54.44 48.14 134.99
CA GLN A 29 53.28 47.31 135.32
C GLN A 29 52.10 47.52 134.37
N LEU A 30 51.83 48.77 133.97
CA LEU A 30 50.79 49.08 132.99
C LEU A 30 51.12 48.48 131.61
N ASP A 31 52.39 48.52 131.20
CA ASP A 31 52.87 47.91 129.96
C ASP A 31 52.76 46.37 130.01
N ASP A 32 53.11 45.73 131.12
CA ASP A 32 52.98 44.28 131.32
C ASP A 32 51.51 43.83 131.30
N ILE A 33 50.60 44.59 131.95
CA ILE A 33 49.15 44.33 131.89
C ILE A 33 48.63 44.50 130.47
N ALA A 34 49.02 45.57 129.77
CA ALA A 34 48.61 45.83 128.40
C ALA A 34 49.15 44.76 127.44
N LEU A 35 50.37 44.28 127.63
CA LEU A 35 50.97 43.19 126.88
C LEU A 35 50.22 41.87 127.11
N ALA A 36 49.93 41.50 128.36
CA ALA A 36 49.17 40.29 128.68
C ALA A 36 47.73 40.34 128.11
N LYS A 37 47.07 41.50 128.18
CA LYS A 37 45.77 41.74 127.52
C LYS A 37 45.90 41.59 126.00
N LYS A 38 46.94 42.15 125.38
CA LYS A 38 47.13 42.09 123.93
C LYS A 38 47.40 40.66 123.45
N LYS A 39 48.21 39.88 124.18
CA LYS A 39 48.38 38.44 123.92
C LYS A 39 47.06 37.69 123.97
N ASN A 40 46.27 37.92 125.03
CA ASN A 40 44.95 37.29 125.18
C ASN A 40 43.97 37.71 124.07
N GLU A 41 44.00 38.98 123.64
CA GLU A 41 43.21 39.50 122.51
C GLU A 41 43.60 38.83 121.19
N ILE A 42 44.90 38.70 120.89
CA ILE A 42 45.39 38.03 119.68
C ILE A 42 44.99 36.55 119.68
N LEU A 43 45.16 35.84 120.81
CA LEU A 43 44.74 34.45 120.94
C LEU A 43 43.21 34.30 120.82
N THR A 44 42.43 35.22 121.37
CA THR A 44 40.97 35.23 121.22
C THR A 44 40.55 35.44 119.77
N THR A 45 41.31 36.28 119.04
CA THR A 45 41.09 36.55 117.61
C THR A 45 41.50 35.38 116.72
N LEU A 46 42.53 34.61 117.10
CA LEU A 46 42.86 33.34 116.43
C LEU A 46 41.77 32.28 116.69
N ASP A 47 41.27 32.22 117.93
CA ASP A 47 40.30 31.20 118.36
C ASP A 47 38.91 31.39 117.80
N ASN A 48 38.49 32.64 117.57
CA ASN A 48 37.22 32.90 116.92
C ASN A 48 37.23 32.54 115.41
N GLY A 49 38.41 32.41 114.81
CA GLY A 49 38.57 32.03 113.40
C GLY A 49 37.98 33.03 112.39
N VAL A 50 37.59 34.24 112.79
CA VAL A 50 36.95 35.23 111.90
C VAL A 50 37.99 36.03 111.12
N VAL A 51 39.02 36.54 111.82
CA VAL A 51 40.07 37.38 111.21
C VAL A 51 41.16 36.53 110.55
N TYR A 52 41.46 35.37 111.15
CA TYR A 52 42.46 34.43 110.64
C TYR A 52 41.86 33.03 110.44
N PRO A 53 40.91 32.86 109.51
CA PRO A 53 40.15 31.62 109.32
C PRO A 53 40.99 30.41 108.90
N ASN A 54 42.23 30.62 108.46
CA ASN A 54 43.12 29.56 108.01
C ASN A 54 44.17 29.17 109.07
N LEU A 55 44.31 29.93 110.15
CA LEU A 55 45.23 29.61 111.25
C LEU A 55 44.52 28.81 112.34
N LYS A 56 45.28 28.01 113.08
CA LYS A 56 44.78 27.34 114.29
C LYS A 56 45.43 27.93 115.53
N THR A 57 44.61 28.27 116.53
CA THR A 57 45.07 28.90 117.78
C THR A 57 46.22 28.14 118.43
N ASN A 58 46.14 26.81 118.48
CA ASN A 58 47.14 25.95 119.10
C ASN A 58 48.49 25.96 118.37
N GLU A 59 48.52 26.17 117.05
CA GLU A 59 49.75 26.19 116.25
C GLU A 59 50.50 27.53 116.37
N GLU A 60 49.79 28.63 116.65
CA GLU A 60 50.39 29.96 116.79
C GLU A 60 50.57 30.40 118.25
N LYS A 61 50.03 29.63 119.21
CA LYS A 61 49.92 30.01 120.62
C LYS A 61 51.26 30.42 121.22
N ASP A 62 52.29 29.61 121.01
CA ASP A 62 53.62 29.84 121.57
C ASP A 62 54.25 31.13 121.04
N GLN A 63 54.03 31.47 119.76
CA GLN A 63 54.55 32.70 119.17
C GLN A 63 53.87 33.95 119.74
N VAL A 64 52.57 33.87 120.02
CA VAL A 64 51.82 34.95 120.67
C VAL A 64 52.22 35.10 122.13
N GLU A 65 52.38 33.98 122.85
CA GLU A 65 52.79 33.99 124.25
C GLU A 65 54.25 34.45 124.44
N ALA A 66 55.13 34.20 123.47
CA ALA A 66 56.51 34.67 123.44
C ALA A 66 56.67 36.18 123.17
N LEU A 67 55.59 36.91 122.88
CA LEU A 67 55.63 38.35 122.64
C LEU A 67 56.16 39.07 123.90
N ASN A 68 57.33 39.71 123.81
CA ASN A 68 58.02 40.30 124.96
C ASN A 68 57.79 41.81 125.14
N SER A 69 57.20 42.50 124.15
CA SER A 69 56.82 43.91 124.24
C SER A 69 55.62 44.23 123.34
N LEU A 70 54.90 45.31 123.68
CA LEU A 70 53.79 45.82 122.87
C LEU A 70 54.25 46.34 121.50
N SER A 71 55.48 46.89 121.41
CA SER A 71 56.06 47.38 120.15
C SER A 71 56.25 46.28 119.10
N ASN A 72 56.35 45.02 119.54
CA ASN A 72 56.53 43.86 118.66
C ASN A 72 55.19 43.27 118.19
N ALA A 73 54.05 43.70 118.76
CA ALA A 73 52.73 43.18 118.43
C ALA A 73 52.34 43.42 116.95
N PRO A 74 52.58 44.61 116.34
CA PRO A 74 52.27 44.83 114.93
C PRO A 74 53.03 43.89 113.99
N ALA A 75 54.31 43.63 114.26
CA ALA A 75 55.12 42.72 113.46
C ALA A 75 54.61 41.26 113.53
N LEU A 76 54.18 40.83 114.72
CA LEU A 76 53.56 39.50 114.89
C LEU A 76 52.19 39.42 114.19
N LEU A 77 51.35 40.45 114.30
CA LEU A 77 50.05 40.51 113.62
C LEU A 77 50.20 40.48 112.10
N GLU A 78 51.20 41.17 111.55
CA GLU A 78 51.50 41.13 110.12
C GLU A 78 52.02 39.75 109.69
N LYS A 79 52.84 39.11 110.53
CA LYS A 79 53.31 37.73 110.30
C LYS A 79 52.14 36.73 110.30
N LEU A 80 51.22 36.83 111.25
CA LEU A 80 50.02 35.99 111.32
C LEU A 80 49.09 36.26 110.12
N ALA A 81 48.87 37.53 109.76
CA ALA A 81 48.08 37.88 108.58
C ALA A 81 48.69 37.32 107.29
N THR A 82 50.01 37.41 107.13
CA THR A 82 50.73 36.85 105.97
C THR A 82 50.62 35.32 105.95
N LYS A 83 50.80 34.65 107.09
CA LYS A 83 50.67 33.19 107.21
C LYS A 83 49.24 32.70 106.91
N ASN A 84 48.22 33.44 107.36
CA ASN A 84 46.82 33.15 107.07
C ASN A 84 46.54 33.19 105.56
N GLU A 85 47.04 34.20 104.86
CA GLU A 85 46.87 34.29 103.40
C GLU A 85 47.72 33.27 102.66
N LEU A 86 48.87 32.86 103.18
CA LEU A 86 49.68 31.80 102.57
C LEU A 86 48.95 30.45 102.60
N LEU A 87 48.24 30.15 103.70
CA LEU A 87 47.37 28.97 103.79
C LEU A 87 46.10 29.11 102.93
N ASN A 88 45.57 30.33 102.77
CA ASN A 88 44.49 30.60 101.82
C ASN A 88 44.94 30.32 100.38
N LEU A 89 46.15 30.77 100.02
CA LEU A 89 46.75 30.51 98.72
C LEU A 89 46.93 29.01 98.48
N ASP A 90 47.34 28.23 99.48
CA ASP A 90 47.43 26.77 99.36
C ASP A 90 46.09 26.12 99.04
N LYS A 91 45.02 26.53 99.72
CA LYS A 91 43.65 26.07 99.41
C LYS A 91 43.24 26.45 97.97
N LYS A 92 43.63 27.64 97.50
CA LYS A 92 43.34 28.13 96.13
C LYS A 92 44.15 27.41 95.06
N ILE A 93 45.42 27.11 95.32
CA ILE A 93 46.26 26.28 94.45
C ILE A 93 45.63 24.89 94.31
N GLN A 94 45.21 24.27 95.42
CA GLN A 94 44.55 22.95 95.37
C GLN A 94 43.23 23.02 94.60
N ALA A 95 42.41 24.04 94.82
CA ALA A 95 41.16 24.23 94.06
C ALA A 95 41.42 24.38 92.55
N ALA A 96 42.47 25.12 92.17
CA ALA A 96 42.87 25.29 90.77
C ALA A 96 43.40 23.98 90.16
N GLN A 97 44.16 23.20 90.91
CA GLN A 97 44.60 21.85 90.51
C GLN A 97 43.41 20.90 90.34
N ASP A 98 42.44 20.93 91.25
CA ASP A 98 41.21 20.13 91.16
C ASP A 98 40.39 20.46 89.89
N VAL A 99 40.31 21.74 89.51
CA VAL A 99 39.69 22.19 88.25
C VAL A 99 40.39 21.54 87.04
N LEU A 100 41.72 21.54 87.02
CA LEU A 100 42.50 20.90 85.96
C LEU A 100 42.37 19.37 85.97
N SER A 101 42.34 18.73 87.14
CA SER A 101 42.19 17.28 87.23
C SER A 101 40.80 16.80 86.80
N LYS A 102 39.73 17.53 87.17
CA LYS A 102 38.36 17.16 86.82
C LYS A 102 38.00 17.51 85.38
N ASN A 103 38.41 18.69 84.91
CA ASN A 103 37.94 19.25 83.63
C ASN A 103 39.05 19.44 82.59
N GLY A 104 40.31 19.10 82.91
CA GLY A 104 41.48 19.44 82.08
C GLY A 104 41.43 18.92 80.66
N ALA A 105 40.79 17.78 80.39
CA ALA A 105 40.60 17.26 79.04
C ALA A 105 39.62 18.12 78.22
N GLN A 106 38.53 18.57 78.83
CA GLN A 106 37.55 19.45 78.22
C GLN A 106 38.13 20.86 78.00
N ILE A 107 38.81 21.41 79.01
CA ILE A 107 39.51 22.69 78.88
C ILE A 107 40.57 22.60 77.78
N GLN A 108 41.32 21.51 77.66
CA GLN A 108 42.32 21.33 76.60
C GLN A 108 41.70 21.40 75.20
N ARG A 109 40.53 20.76 74.98
CA ARG A 109 39.86 20.76 73.68
C ARG A 109 39.26 22.13 73.33
N ILE A 110 38.64 22.80 74.29
CA ILE A 110 37.86 24.02 74.06
C ILE A 110 38.70 25.29 74.25
N ASN A 111 39.53 25.34 75.28
CA ASN A 111 40.33 26.49 75.67
C ASN A 111 41.78 26.11 76.06
N PRO A 112 42.59 25.60 75.13
CA PRO A 112 43.97 25.17 75.43
C PRO A 112 44.83 26.29 76.02
N ALA A 113 44.67 27.53 75.55
CA ALA A 113 45.37 28.70 76.09
C ALA A 113 44.97 29.00 77.55
N GLY A 114 43.67 28.90 77.88
CA GLY A 114 43.19 29.10 79.25
C GLY A 114 43.69 28.02 80.21
N LYS A 115 43.84 26.78 79.74
CA LYS A 115 44.47 25.70 80.51
C LYS A 115 45.92 26.03 80.85
N GLN A 116 46.69 26.39 79.84
CA GLN A 116 48.10 26.75 79.99
C GLN A 116 48.28 27.95 80.92
N ASP A 117 47.43 28.97 80.79
CA ASP A 117 47.42 30.13 81.68
C ASP A 117 47.17 29.74 83.15
N LEU A 118 46.26 28.80 83.42
CA LEU A 118 45.98 28.32 84.77
C LEU A 118 47.13 27.46 85.32
N GLU A 119 47.71 26.58 84.50
CA GLU A 119 48.89 25.77 84.86
C GLU A 119 50.11 26.65 85.21
N ASN A 120 50.36 27.68 84.39
CA ASN A 120 51.40 28.67 84.64
C ASN A 120 51.14 29.42 85.94
N GLU A 121 49.90 29.84 86.21
CA GLU A 121 49.60 30.60 87.42
C GLU A 121 49.62 29.75 88.69
N ILE A 122 49.23 28.47 88.62
CA ILE A 122 49.44 27.49 89.70
C ILE A 122 50.94 27.37 90.03
N THR A 123 51.78 27.27 89.00
CA THR A 123 53.25 27.19 89.17
C THR A 123 53.79 28.47 89.81
N ASN A 124 53.38 29.64 89.30
CA ASN A 124 53.77 30.94 89.84
C ASN A 124 53.33 31.12 91.29
N ALA A 125 52.11 30.72 91.62
CA ALA A 125 51.57 30.75 92.97
C ALA A 125 52.29 29.78 93.90
N THR A 126 52.69 28.60 93.43
CA THR A 126 53.48 27.63 94.22
C THR A 126 54.87 28.19 94.54
N ASN A 127 55.51 28.83 93.57
CA ASN A 127 56.85 29.42 93.73
C ASN A 127 56.89 30.58 94.74
N ILE A 128 55.76 31.25 95.00
CA ILE A 128 55.72 32.36 95.97
C ILE A 128 56.01 31.89 97.40
N LYS A 129 55.72 30.62 97.70
CA LYS A 129 55.90 30.01 99.04
C LYS A 129 57.38 29.87 99.42
N THR A 130 58.26 29.79 98.43
CA THR A 130 59.70 29.54 98.60
C THR A 130 60.55 30.76 98.24
N LYS A 131 59.93 31.94 98.05
CA LYS A 131 60.61 33.18 97.69
C LYS A 131 61.46 33.71 98.87
N THR A 132 62.66 34.21 98.58
CA THR A 132 63.56 34.89 99.55
C THR A 132 63.96 36.29 99.04
N PRO A 133 63.76 37.38 99.81
CA PRO A 133 63.05 37.43 101.11
C PRO A 133 61.60 36.96 100.97
N SER A 134 61.00 36.51 102.09
CA SER A 134 59.64 35.95 102.12
C SER A 134 58.62 36.92 101.50
N ALA A 135 57.66 36.36 100.77
CA ALA A 135 56.63 37.13 100.10
C ALA A 135 55.81 37.97 101.07
N THR A 136 55.47 39.18 100.64
CA THR A 136 54.59 40.08 101.39
C THR A 136 53.13 39.62 101.28
N LYS A 137 52.31 40.02 102.25
CA LYS A 137 50.86 39.76 102.23
C LYS A 137 50.18 40.21 100.94
N GLN A 138 50.56 41.39 100.41
CA GLN A 138 49.98 41.92 99.18
C GLN A 138 50.32 41.05 97.96
N GLU A 139 51.56 40.58 97.83
CA GLU A 139 51.96 39.70 96.73
C GLU A 139 51.19 38.37 96.76
N ILE A 140 50.89 37.84 97.96
CA ILE A 140 50.08 36.63 98.13
C ILE A 140 48.62 36.87 97.72
N LEU A 141 48.01 37.98 98.16
CA LEU A 141 46.65 38.35 97.79
C LEU A 141 46.50 38.58 96.27
N ASP A 142 47.48 39.19 95.63
CA ASP A 142 47.49 39.38 94.18
C ASP A 142 47.53 38.03 93.44
N LYS A 143 48.28 37.05 93.95
CA LYS A 143 48.30 35.68 93.40
C LYS A 143 46.98 34.94 93.60
N ILE A 144 46.35 35.09 94.76
CA ILE A 144 45.00 34.53 95.00
C ILE A 144 44.01 35.11 93.98
N LYS A 145 44.03 36.44 93.78
CA LYS A 145 43.15 37.12 92.82
C LYS A 145 43.39 36.64 91.38
N LEU A 146 44.66 36.48 90.97
CA LEU A 146 45.00 35.97 89.65
C LEU A 146 44.55 34.51 89.46
N LEU A 147 44.75 33.64 90.45
CA LEU A 147 44.23 32.26 90.42
C LEU A 147 42.71 32.24 90.26
N ASP A 148 41.97 33.05 91.03
CA ASP A 148 40.52 33.15 90.92
C ASP A 148 40.08 33.61 89.52
N GLN A 149 40.78 34.62 88.94
CA GLN A 149 40.51 35.07 87.57
C GLN A 149 40.79 33.98 86.52
N LYS A 150 41.89 33.23 86.67
CA LYS A 150 42.24 32.16 85.72
C LYS A 150 41.33 30.94 85.85
N MET A 151 40.90 30.59 87.07
CA MET A 151 39.89 29.55 87.30
C MET A 151 38.53 29.95 86.70
N ASP A 152 38.10 31.19 86.91
CA ASP A 152 36.86 31.71 86.32
C ASP A 152 36.92 31.74 84.79
N ALA A 153 38.07 32.05 84.19
CA ALA A 153 38.29 32.02 82.74
C ALA A 153 38.09 30.63 82.09
N VAL A 154 38.23 29.55 82.87
CA VAL A 154 37.99 28.16 82.44
C VAL A 154 36.80 27.52 83.16
N SER A 155 35.91 28.33 83.73
CA SER A 155 34.66 27.85 84.31
C SER A 155 33.76 27.21 83.26
N GLN A 156 32.88 26.31 83.69
CA GLN A 156 31.98 25.57 82.80
C GLN A 156 31.17 26.52 81.89
N GLU A 157 30.63 27.61 82.44
CA GLU A 157 29.86 28.60 81.69
C GLU A 157 30.69 29.21 80.55
N LYS A 158 31.93 29.63 80.84
CA LYS A 158 32.81 30.23 79.83
C LYS A 158 33.33 29.22 78.82
N LEU A 159 33.57 27.97 79.22
CA LEU A 159 33.92 26.89 78.29
C LEU A 159 32.78 26.62 77.32
N ILE A 160 31.54 26.48 77.82
CA ILE A 160 30.36 26.26 76.98
C ILE A 160 30.16 27.43 76.02
N ARG A 161 30.30 28.69 76.48
CA ARG A 161 30.25 29.86 75.60
C ARG A 161 31.33 29.81 74.50
N LYS A 162 32.58 29.51 74.87
CA LYS A 162 33.70 29.44 73.92
C LYS A 162 33.54 28.31 72.90
N LEU A 163 32.99 27.16 73.33
CA LEU A 163 32.66 26.05 72.42
C LEU A 163 31.58 26.46 71.42
N ARG A 164 30.51 27.16 71.85
CA ARG A 164 29.49 27.69 70.92
C ARG A 164 30.12 28.63 69.89
N GLU A 165 30.94 29.58 70.33
CA GLU A 165 31.65 30.51 69.43
C GLU A 165 32.51 29.76 68.40
N GLN A 166 33.25 28.72 68.83
CA GLN A 166 34.03 27.87 67.93
C GLN A 166 33.15 27.13 66.91
N LYS A 167 32.04 26.53 67.34
CA LYS A 167 31.14 25.77 66.45
C LYS A 167 30.35 26.66 65.49
N ILE A 168 30.01 27.87 65.91
CA ILE A 168 29.42 28.90 65.03
C ILE A 168 30.42 29.34 63.96
N GLN A 169 31.68 29.56 64.33
CA GLN A 169 32.74 29.85 63.34
C GLN A 169 32.97 28.66 62.40
N GLU A 170 33.00 27.44 62.93
CA GLU A 170 33.19 26.23 62.13
C GLU A 170 32.05 26.05 61.11
N ILE A 171 30.78 26.19 61.51
CA ILE A 171 29.66 26.07 60.57
C ILE A 171 29.62 27.22 59.58
N THR A 172 30.02 28.43 59.98
CA THR A 172 30.10 29.60 59.08
C THR A 172 31.12 29.38 57.98
N ASN A 173 32.30 28.86 58.33
CA ASN A 173 33.41 28.64 57.40
C ASN A 173 33.31 27.31 56.63
N ALA A 174 32.47 26.38 57.08
CA ALA A 174 32.26 25.12 56.39
C ALA A 174 31.66 25.34 54.99
N GLN A 175 32.13 24.57 54.01
CA GLN A 175 31.44 24.49 52.72
C GLN A 175 30.05 23.83 52.92
N PRO A 176 29.04 24.22 52.13
CA PRO A 176 29.08 25.26 51.10
C PRO A 176 29.02 26.70 51.62
N ASN A 177 29.79 27.59 50.99
CA ASN A 177 29.79 29.03 51.31
C ASN A 177 28.65 29.82 50.63
N ASN A 178 27.90 29.18 49.73
CA ASN A 178 26.90 29.83 48.89
C ASN A 178 25.48 29.85 49.51
N ILE A 179 25.30 29.40 50.76
CA ILE A 179 24.03 29.46 51.49
C ILE A 179 23.63 30.91 51.77
N SER A 180 22.33 31.24 51.67
CA SER A 180 21.86 32.58 52.00
C SER A 180 22.18 32.90 53.47
N GLN A 181 22.51 34.16 53.75
CA GLN A 181 22.85 34.59 55.11
C GLN A 181 21.70 34.33 56.09
N SER A 182 20.44 34.46 55.64
CA SER A 182 19.26 34.13 56.43
C SER A 182 19.19 32.63 56.79
N ASN A 183 19.46 31.74 55.83
CA ASN A 183 19.43 30.30 56.09
C ASN A 183 20.62 29.85 56.95
N LEU A 184 21.80 30.45 56.76
CA LEU A 184 22.94 30.22 57.65
C LEU A 184 22.63 30.64 59.08
N GLN A 185 21.99 31.80 59.26
CA GLN A 185 21.61 32.29 60.59
C GLN A 185 20.63 31.32 61.27
N LYS A 186 19.62 30.80 60.57
CA LYS A 186 18.70 29.80 61.13
C LYS A 186 19.41 28.52 61.61
N LEU A 187 20.49 28.10 60.96
CA LEU A 187 21.33 26.97 61.41
C LEU A 187 22.17 27.35 62.64
N ILE A 188 22.72 28.58 62.67
CA ILE A 188 23.44 29.14 63.81
C ILE A 188 22.53 29.21 65.04
N ASP A 189 21.29 29.67 64.89
CA ASP A 189 20.31 29.79 65.98
C ASP A 189 20.06 28.43 66.68
N LYS A 190 20.19 27.30 65.96
CA LYS A 190 20.10 25.95 66.55
C LYS A 190 21.27 25.65 67.49
N ILE A 191 22.47 26.14 67.19
CA ILE A 191 23.69 25.99 68.00
C ILE A 191 23.70 27.01 69.15
N GLU A 192 23.21 28.23 68.90
CA GLU A 192 23.09 29.30 69.89
C GLU A 192 21.99 29.07 70.93
N ASN A 193 21.16 28.04 70.75
CA ASN A 193 20.06 27.72 71.65
C ASN A 193 20.56 27.66 73.12
N PRO A 194 20.09 28.57 73.99
CA PRO A 194 20.61 28.70 75.35
C PRO A 194 20.31 27.49 76.23
N ARG A 195 19.39 26.60 75.81
CA ARG A 195 19.07 25.35 76.51
C ARG A 195 20.16 24.29 76.39
N LEU A 196 21.05 24.38 75.39
CA LEU A 196 22.15 23.43 75.20
C LEU A 196 23.24 23.75 76.23
N SER A 197 23.39 22.95 77.28
CA SER A 197 24.22 23.29 78.45
C SER A 197 25.51 22.47 78.56
N THR A 198 25.65 21.45 77.71
CA THR A 198 26.78 20.51 77.71
C THR A 198 27.54 20.51 76.39
N GLU A 199 28.77 19.97 76.41
CA GLU A 199 29.62 19.82 75.21
C GLU A 199 28.94 18.92 74.17
N ASP A 200 28.34 17.80 74.58
CA ASP A 200 27.70 16.83 73.69
C ASP A 200 26.45 17.40 73.01
N GLU A 201 25.62 18.15 73.74
CA GLU A 201 24.43 18.80 73.17
C GLU A 201 24.78 19.84 72.10
N ILE A 202 25.84 20.64 72.33
CA ILE A 202 26.32 21.63 71.36
C ILE A 202 26.94 20.92 70.14
N ASN A 203 27.72 19.86 70.35
CA ASN A 203 28.33 19.09 69.27
C ASN A 203 27.31 18.33 68.42
N ASP A 204 26.24 17.80 69.01
CA ASP A 204 25.13 17.17 68.29
C ASP A 204 24.33 18.21 67.48
N ALA A 205 24.00 19.35 68.08
CA ALA A 205 23.34 20.46 67.38
C ALA A 205 24.19 20.96 66.19
N PHE A 206 25.50 21.12 66.39
CA PHE A 206 26.45 21.45 65.32
C PHE A 206 26.47 20.38 64.23
N SER A 207 26.58 19.09 64.58
CA SER A 207 26.61 18.00 63.61
C SER A 207 25.34 17.94 62.76
N LYS A 208 24.17 18.14 63.37
CA LYS A 208 22.87 18.19 62.68
C LYS A 208 22.74 19.42 61.78
N ALA A 209 23.18 20.58 62.24
CA ALA A 209 23.17 21.81 61.44
C ALA A 209 24.14 21.71 60.26
N LYS A 210 25.34 21.14 60.47
CA LYS A 210 26.31 20.85 59.42
C LYS A 210 25.77 19.85 58.40
N TYR A 211 25.10 18.79 58.85
CA TYR A 211 24.45 17.82 57.96
C TYR A 211 23.43 18.49 57.04
N ALA A 212 22.54 19.32 57.60
CA ALA A 212 21.58 20.09 56.80
C ALA A 212 22.29 21.03 55.81
N LYS A 213 23.37 21.70 56.25
CA LYS A 213 24.19 22.58 55.39
C LYS A 213 24.83 21.83 54.22
N ASP A 214 25.37 20.64 54.47
CA ASP A 214 25.96 19.78 53.44
C ASP A 214 24.90 19.35 52.41
N LYS A 215 23.69 18.97 52.87
CA LYS A 215 22.59 18.56 51.98
C LYS A 215 22.03 19.70 51.13
N LEU A 216 22.07 20.94 51.62
CA LEU A 216 21.70 22.10 50.81
C LEU A 216 22.62 22.27 49.59
N GLN A 217 23.90 21.94 49.71
CA GLN A 217 24.81 21.98 48.56
C GLN A 217 24.39 20.99 47.47
N GLU A 218 23.98 19.79 47.89
CA GLU A 218 23.51 18.76 46.96
C GLU A 218 22.22 19.21 46.24
N ILE A 219 21.28 19.85 46.94
CA ILE A 219 20.06 20.39 46.33
C ILE A 219 20.38 21.53 45.35
N LYS A 220 21.34 22.40 45.63
CA LYS A 220 21.75 23.48 44.71
C LYS A 220 22.30 22.99 43.38
N GLN A 221 22.81 21.76 43.33
CA GLN A 221 23.31 21.16 42.09
C GLN A 221 22.18 20.63 41.20
N LEU A 222 20.93 20.62 41.67
CA LEU A 222 19.75 20.16 40.92
C LEU A 222 19.27 21.24 39.93
N SER A 223 19.82 21.22 38.73
CA SER A 223 19.67 22.29 37.71
C SER A 223 18.33 22.33 36.97
N SER A 224 17.50 21.29 37.06
CA SER A 224 16.22 21.23 36.32
C SER A 224 15.03 21.80 37.09
N LEU A 225 15.21 22.07 38.40
CA LEU A 225 14.23 22.73 39.26
C LEU A 225 14.18 24.23 38.97
N SER A 226 13.00 24.84 39.13
CA SER A 226 12.86 26.29 39.14
C SER A 226 13.55 26.92 40.36
N PRO A 227 13.95 28.20 40.27
CA PRO A 227 14.52 28.92 41.41
C PRO A 227 13.59 28.93 42.64
N ASP A 228 12.27 29.04 42.45
CA ASP A 228 11.30 29.04 43.53
C ASP A 228 11.19 27.67 44.20
N ALA A 229 11.23 26.58 43.42
CA ALA A 229 11.26 25.22 43.95
C ALA A 229 12.55 24.94 44.72
N GLN A 230 13.69 25.38 44.19
CA GLN A 230 14.98 25.30 44.91
C GLN A 230 14.90 26.04 46.25
N ASN A 231 14.42 27.29 46.27
CA ASN A 231 14.28 28.07 47.50
C ASN A 231 13.36 27.40 48.53
N ASN A 232 12.21 26.85 48.10
CA ASN A 232 11.28 26.14 48.98
C ASN A 232 11.93 24.88 49.60
N LEU A 233 12.67 24.10 48.79
CA LEU A 233 13.41 22.93 49.27
C LEU A 233 14.51 23.32 50.26
N GLU A 234 15.21 24.44 50.00
CA GLU A 234 16.18 24.97 50.95
C GLU A 234 15.53 25.29 52.31
N GLU A 235 14.41 26.00 52.30
CA GLU A 235 13.67 26.31 53.53
C GLU A 235 13.19 25.06 54.26
N LYS A 236 12.71 24.04 53.55
CA LYS A 236 12.29 22.76 54.15
C LYS A 236 13.45 22.04 54.82
N ILE A 237 14.63 21.97 54.19
CA ILE A 237 15.82 21.37 54.82
C ILE A 237 16.24 22.15 56.06
N ILE A 238 16.23 23.49 55.99
CA ILE A 238 16.57 24.35 57.13
C ILE A 238 15.60 24.15 58.29
N ASN A 239 14.30 24.05 58.03
CA ASN A 239 13.30 23.81 59.06
C ASN A 239 13.41 22.39 59.66
N ALA A 240 13.80 21.41 58.85
CA ALA A 240 14.06 20.03 59.28
C ALA A 240 15.42 19.85 59.97
N ALA A 241 16.27 20.89 60.03
CA ALA A 241 17.59 20.82 60.65
C ALA A 241 17.46 20.40 62.13
N GLY A 242 17.95 19.20 62.43
CA GLY A 242 17.73 18.50 63.69
C GLY A 242 17.20 17.07 63.54
N ASN A 243 16.58 16.77 62.39
CA ASN A 243 16.06 15.45 62.02
C ASN A 243 16.66 15.02 60.67
N ASN A 244 17.76 14.27 60.71
CA ASN A 244 18.47 13.85 59.51
C ASN A 244 17.61 12.98 58.58
N SER A 245 16.72 12.15 59.12
CA SER A 245 15.81 11.32 58.32
C SER A 245 14.85 12.17 57.49
N LEU A 246 14.26 13.21 58.08
CA LEU A 246 13.38 14.12 57.36
C LEU A 246 14.15 14.94 56.30
N VAL A 247 15.38 15.35 56.61
CA VAL A 247 16.29 16.00 55.64
C VAL A 247 16.54 15.08 54.44
N ASP A 248 16.81 13.79 54.67
CA ASP A 248 17.02 12.82 53.60
C ASP A 248 15.77 12.56 52.77
N GLU A 249 14.58 12.50 53.40
CA GLU A 249 13.30 12.40 52.70
C GLU A 249 13.08 13.59 51.75
N ILE A 250 13.26 14.82 52.24
CA ILE A 250 13.14 16.04 51.43
C ILE A 250 14.12 16.02 50.26
N LYS A 251 15.38 15.62 50.50
CA LYS A 251 16.40 15.49 49.45
C LYS A 251 16.01 14.46 48.40
N ASN A 252 15.52 13.29 48.80
CA ASN A 252 15.14 12.23 47.85
C ASN A 252 13.96 12.67 46.97
N VAL A 253 12.99 13.40 47.54
CA VAL A 253 11.90 14.03 46.77
C VAL A 253 12.47 15.03 45.77
N ALA A 254 13.37 15.93 46.19
CA ALA A 254 14.00 16.91 45.31
C ALA A 254 14.76 16.27 44.14
N ILE A 255 15.52 15.21 44.41
CA ILE A 255 16.23 14.45 43.36
C ILE A 255 15.23 13.88 42.36
N LYS A 256 14.15 13.25 42.84
CA LYS A 256 13.15 12.64 41.95
C LYS A 256 12.39 13.69 41.12
N GLN A 257 12.06 14.85 41.69
CA GLN A 257 11.51 16.00 40.95
C GLN A 257 12.48 16.45 39.84
N ASN A 258 13.75 16.68 40.20
CA ASN A 258 14.77 17.10 39.26
C ASN A 258 14.95 16.09 38.11
N THR A 259 15.07 14.79 38.42
CA THR A 259 15.20 13.73 37.41
C THR A 259 13.98 13.67 36.48
N LEU A 260 12.76 13.78 37.02
CA LEU A 260 11.54 13.76 36.22
C LEU A 260 11.50 14.94 35.25
N LEU A 261 11.91 16.13 35.69
CA LEU A 261 12.00 17.33 34.85
C LEU A 261 13.16 17.24 33.85
N GLN A 262 14.32 16.73 34.26
CA GLN A 262 15.51 16.61 33.42
C GLN A 262 15.25 15.72 32.19
N ASN A 263 14.57 14.59 32.40
CA ASN A 263 14.27 13.62 31.35
C ASN A 263 12.90 13.83 30.70
N PHE A 264 12.21 14.93 31.02
CA PHE A 264 10.82 15.13 30.63
C PHE A 264 10.65 15.11 29.11
N ASP A 265 11.40 15.95 28.39
CA ASP A 265 11.21 16.14 26.95
C ASP A 265 11.59 14.89 26.13
N SER A 266 12.53 14.08 26.62
CA SER A 266 12.92 12.82 25.97
C SER A 266 11.98 11.66 26.27
N THR A 267 11.30 11.68 27.42
CA THR A 267 10.38 10.60 27.84
C THR A 267 8.94 10.88 27.43
N TYR A 268 8.54 12.14 27.46
CA TYR A 268 7.18 12.64 27.23
C TYR A 268 7.17 13.63 26.07
N ASP A 269 7.67 13.19 24.93
CA ASP A 269 7.85 13.96 23.69
C ASP A 269 6.58 14.64 23.14
N LYS A 270 5.39 14.21 23.59
CA LYS A 270 4.10 14.80 23.21
C LYS A 270 3.52 15.75 24.25
N LEU A 271 4.16 15.89 25.41
CA LEU A 271 3.74 16.77 26.49
C LEU A 271 4.62 18.02 26.55
N ASN A 272 4.06 19.10 27.08
CA ASN A 272 4.80 20.33 27.30
C ASN A 272 5.31 20.37 28.75
N LYS A 273 6.63 20.31 28.93
CA LYS A 273 7.29 20.38 30.25
C LYS A 273 6.86 21.60 31.08
N GLN A 274 6.66 22.75 30.45
CA GLN A 274 6.32 23.98 31.15
C GLN A 274 4.94 23.91 31.82
N ASN A 275 3.98 23.21 31.20
CA ASN A 275 2.63 23.06 31.74
C ASN A 275 2.58 22.14 32.96
N GLU A 276 3.49 21.16 33.03
CA GLU A 276 3.52 20.14 34.08
C GLU A 276 4.55 20.45 35.17
N ARG A 277 5.43 21.45 34.96
CA ARG A 277 6.55 21.77 35.86
C ARG A 277 6.07 22.13 37.27
N SER A 278 5.13 23.07 37.37
CA SER A 278 4.62 23.54 38.68
C SER A 278 3.99 22.39 39.47
N ASP A 279 3.24 21.52 38.81
CA ASP A 279 2.64 20.34 39.44
C ASP A 279 3.73 19.43 40.01
N ILE A 280 4.75 19.09 39.22
CA ILE A 280 5.85 18.22 39.65
C ILE A 280 6.61 18.81 40.85
N GLU A 281 6.93 20.11 40.78
CA GLU A 281 7.68 20.81 41.83
C GLU A 281 6.88 20.97 43.14
N SER A 282 5.55 20.92 43.08
CA SER A 282 4.67 21.02 44.26
C SER A 282 4.54 19.72 45.08
N LEU A 283 4.85 18.56 44.48
CA LEU A 283 4.68 17.24 45.10
C LEU A 283 5.71 17.02 46.23
N ASN A 284 5.26 16.47 47.37
CA ASN A 284 6.09 16.40 48.57
C ASN A 284 6.48 14.97 48.97
N SER A 285 6.11 13.97 48.17
CA SER A 285 6.42 12.58 48.44
C SER A 285 6.85 11.79 47.19
N LEU A 286 7.65 10.75 47.40
CA LEU A 286 8.07 9.83 46.33
C LEU A 286 6.89 9.08 45.71
N GLN A 287 5.84 8.80 46.50
CA GLN A 287 4.65 8.11 46.01
C GLN A 287 3.84 9.00 45.05
N GLU A 288 3.63 10.28 45.40
CA GLU A 288 2.97 11.24 44.51
C GLU A 288 3.74 11.42 43.20
N LEU A 289 5.07 11.54 43.27
CA LEU A 289 5.92 11.66 42.07
C LEU A 289 5.85 10.41 41.19
N THR A 290 5.78 9.24 41.79
CA THR A 290 5.61 7.96 41.08
C THR A 290 4.25 7.88 40.40
N ASN A 291 3.19 8.37 41.05
CA ASN A 291 1.85 8.45 40.48
C ASN A 291 1.81 9.46 39.32
N LYS A 292 2.43 10.63 39.47
CA LYS A 292 2.55 11.64 38.41
C LYS A 292 3.35 11.11 37.22
N GLU A 293 4.43 10.34 37.44
CA GLU A 293 5.19 9.69 36.37
C GLU A 293 4.31 8.72 35.55
N LYS A 294 3.47 7.91 36.21
CA LYS A 294 2.51 7.02 35.54
C LYS A 294 1.44 7.80 34.77
N GLU A 295 0.93 8.87 35.35
CA GLU A 295 -0.05 9.77 34.70
C GLU A 295 0.54 10.39 33.43
N LEU A 296 1.76 10.93 33.49
CA LEU A 296 2.45 11.54 32.36
C LEU A 296 2.73 10.52 31.24
N LYS A 297 3.18 9.30 31.57
CA LYS A 297 3.31 8.20 30.60
C LYS A 297 1.99 7.93 29.89
N SER A 298 0.91 7.84 30.66
CA SER A 298 -0.44 7.56 30.15
C SER A 298 -0.97 8.69 29.26
N LYS A 299 -0.80 9.96 29.66
CA LYS A 299 -1.15 11.13 28.85
C LYS A 299 -0.36 11.18 27.54
N ASN A 300 0.95 10.93 27.60
CA ASN A 300 1.82 10.91 26.42
C ASN A 300 1.38 9.82 25.42
N SER A 301 1.16 8.59 25.88
CA SER A 301 0.68 7.50 25.03
C SER A 301 -0.74 7.74 24.51
N LYS A 302 -1.62 8.41 25.26
CA LYS A 302 -2.95 8.82 24.78
C LYS A 302 -2.85 9.75 23.56
N ILE A 303 -1.95 10.74 23.60
CA ILE A 303 -1.72 11.65 22.46
C ILE A 303 -1.13 10.90 21.27
N LYS A 304 -0.17 10.00 21.50
CA LYS A 304 0.38 9.13 20.43
C LYS A 304 -0.70 8.29 19.76
N LEU A 305 -1.62 7.71 20.54
CA LEU A 305 -2.76 6.98 19.97
C LEU A 305 -3.66 7.91 19.16
N GLN A 306 -3.96 9.12 19.64
CA GLN A 306 -4.75 10.10 18.90
C GLN A 306 -4.13 10.42 17.53
N GLU A 307 -2.81 10.64 17.45
CA GLU A 307 -2.12 10.88 16.17
C GLU A 307 -2.27 9.71 15.19
N ILE A 308 -2.27 8.46 15.69
CA ILE A 308 -2.49 7.26 14.87
C ILE A 308 -3.96 7.13 14.45
N VAL A 309 -4.91 7.46 15.32
CA VAL A 309 -6.34 7.51 15.00
C VAL A 309 -6.63 8.57 13.95
N ASP A 310 -5.99 9.74 14.02
CA ASP A 310 -6.14 10.80 13.01
C ASP A 310 -5.61 10.33 11.64
N GLN A 311 -4.46 9.65 11.61
CA GLN A 311 -3.93 9.02 10.38
C GLN A 311 -4.87 7.95 9.82
N ALA A 312 -5.46 7.12 10.70
CA ALA A 312 -6.44 6.12 10.29
C ALA A 312 -7.71 6.78 9.74
N ASN A 313 -8.25 7.80 10.40
CA ASN A 313 -9.41 8.53 9.93
C ASN A 313 -9.15 9.23 8.59
N ALA A 314 -7.96 9.80 8.38
CA ALA A 314 -7.57 10.34 7.08
C ALA A 314 -7.55 9.26 5.98
N ALA A 315 -7.03 8.06 6.28
CA ALA A 315 -7.07 6.94 5.33
C ALA A 315 -8.50 6.47 5.03
N LYS A 316 -9.40 6.50 6.01
CA LYS A 316 -10.83 6.17 5.86
C LYS A 316 -11.61 7.21 5.05
N GLN A 317 -11.25 8.49 5.18
CA GLN A 317 -11.89 9.59 4.45
C GLN A 317 -11.57 9.59 2.95
N ASP A 318 -10.49 8.95 2.51
CA ASP A 318 -10.23 8.71 1.10
C ASP A 318 -11.17 7.60 0.57
N THR A 319 -12.44 7.93 0.41
CA THR A 319 -13.49 6.98 0.02
C THR A 319 -13.22 6.34 -1.33
N GLY A 320 -12.45 6.99 -2.22
CA GLY A 320 -12.07 6.44 -3.52
C GLY A 320 -11.12 5.24 -3.40
N ILE A 321 -10.27 5.23 -2.39
CA ILE A 321 -9.35 4.12 -2.08
C ILE A 321 -10.00 3.14 -1.10
N TYR A 322 -10.46 3.63 0.05
CA TYR A 322 -10.93 2.80 1.16
C TYR A 322 -12.12 1.91 0.77
N SER A 323 -13.05 2.39 -0.06
CA SER A 323 -14.20 1.59 -0.49
C SER A 323 -13.81 0.39 -1.38
N LYS A 324 -12.65 0.46 -2.04
CA LYS A 324 -12.10 -0.61 -2.90
C LYS A 324 -11.09 -1.50 -2.17
N ALA A 325 -10.83 -1.29 -0.88
CA ALA A 325 -9.99 -2.20 -0.10
C ALA A 325 -10.61 -3.60 0.04
N GLU A 326 -9.78 -4.60 0.31
CA GLU A 326 -10.25 -5.96 0.59
C GLU A 326 -11.17 -5.97 1.83
N ASP A 327 -12.34 -6.60 1.73
CA ASP A 327 -13.38 -6.55 2.77
C ASP A 327 -12.89 -7.01 4.15
N THR A 328 -12.09 -8.09 4.18
CA THR A 328 -11.51 -8.65 5.41
C THR A 328 -10.55 -7.66 6.08
N LYS A 329 -9.71 -7.00 5.28
CA LYS A 329 -8.75 -5.99 5.73
C LYS A 329 -9.44 -4.72 6.20
N ARG A 330 -10.43 -4.25 5.44
CA ARG A 330 -11.27 -3.10 5.80
C ARG A 330 -11.97 -3.31 7.14
N THR A 331 -12.60 -4.47 7.31
CA THR A 331 -13.27 -4.85 8.57
C THR A 331 -12.28 -4.88 9.74
N SER A 332 -11.09 -5.46 9.54
CA SER A 332 -10.04 -5.49 10.57
C SER A 332 -9.54 -4.08 10.93
N PHE A 333 -9.38 -3.21 9.94
CA PHE A 333 -9.03 -1.80 10.13
C PHE A 333 -10.10 -1.05 10.92
N ASP A 334 -11.38 -1.17 10.53
CA ASP A 334 -12.50 -0.50 11.18
C ASP A 334 -12.66 -0.93 12.63
N GLN A 335 -12.54 -2.23 12.90
CA GLN A 335 -12.58 -2.75 14.27
C GLN A 335 -11.46 -2.14 15.13
N LYS A 336 -10.22 -2.11 14.62
CA LYS A 336 -9.08 -1.56 15.38
C LYS A 336 -9.17 -0.05 15.57
N LEU A 337 -9.71 0.66 14.59
CA LEU A 337 -9.99 2.09 14.70
C LEU A 337 -11.05 2.34 15.78
N GLN A 338 -12.14 1.58 15.77
CA GLN A 338 -13.20 1.70 16.77
C GLN A 338 -12.70 1.40 18.20
N GLU A 339 -11.89 0.35 18.37
CA GLU A 339 -11.25 0.02 19.67
C GLU A 339 -10.38 1.18 20.18
N ALA A 340 -9.62 1.82 19.29
CA ALA A 340 -8.77 2.97 19.61
C ALA A 340 -9.60 4.23 19.95
N GLU A 341 -10.63 4.54 19.16
CA GLU A 341 -11.53 5.68 19.40
C GLU A 341 -12.28 5.55 20.74
N GLN A 342 -12.78 4.35 21.06
CA GLN A 342 -13.42 4.08 22.35
C GLN A 342 -12.47 4.27 23.52
N ALA A 343 -11.20 3.88 23.38
CA ALA A 343 -10.20 4.09 24.43
C ALA A 343 -9.88 5.57 24.65
N LEU A 344 -9.96 6.41 23.62
CA LEU A 344 -9.70 7.85 23.70
C LEU A 344 -10.82 8.64 24.40
N GLN A 345 -12.08 8.18 24.29
CA GLN A 345 -13.26 8.85 24.87
C GLN A 345 -13.48 8.59 26.36
N GLY A 346 -12.82 7.59 26.96
CA GLY A 346 -12.97 7.24 28.37
C GLY A 346 -11.96 7.91 29.32
N ASP A 347 -12.02 7.48 30.58
CA ASP A 347 -11.03 7.83 31.62
C ASP A 347 -9.60 7.47 31.21
N LEU A 348 -8.62 8.15 31.80
CA LEU A 348 -7.20 7.91 31.50
C LEU A 348 -6.79 6.48 31.87
N LYS A 349 -6.48 5.67 30.86
CA LYS A 349 -5.97 4.30 31.01
C LYS A 349 -4.45 4.27 31.16
N ASP A 350 -3.92 3.11 31.56
CA ASP A 350 -2.48 2.85 31.61
C ASP A 350 -1.82 3.02 30.23
N SER A 351 -0.58 3.52 30.20
CA SER A 351 0.16 3.76 28.95
C SER A 351 0.24 2.52 28.05
N LYS A 352 0.38 1.33 28.65
CA LYS A 352 0.46 0.08 27.89
C LYS A 352 -0.80 -0.16 27.04
N VAL A 353 -1.98 0.21 27.55
CA VAL A 353 -3.24 0.05 26.80
C VAL A 353 -3.24 0.91 25.54
N TYR A 354 -2.81 2.17 25.64
CA TYR A 354 -2.73 3.05 24.49
C TYR A 354 -1.65 2.62 23.49
N ASP A 355 -0.48 2.19 23.98
CA ASP A 355 0.61 1.71 23.13
C ASP A 355 0.22 0.42 22.38
N ASP A 356 -0.45 -0.53 23.05
CA ASP A 356 -0.96 -1.76 22.43
C ASP A 356 -2.00 -1.46 21.33
N LEU A 357 -2.91 -0.51 21.57
CA LEU A 357 -3.89 -0.06 20.58
C LEU A 357 -3.23 0.65 19.40
N ALA A 358 -2.25 1.52 19.64
CA ALA A 358 -1.51 2.22 18.59
C ALA A 358 -0.74 1.22 17.71
N ASN A 359 -0.05 0.26 18.33
CA ASN A 359 0.67 -0.79 17.63
C ASN A 359 -0.25 -1.76 16.88
N GLY A 360 -1.47 -1.98 17.37
CA GLY A 360 -2.49 -2.79 16.70
C GLY A 360 -3.12 -2.10 15.48
N LEU A 361 -3.37 -0.78 15.57
CA LEU A 361 -4.00 0.00 14.50
C LEU A 361 -3.01 0.40 13.40
N LYS A 362 -1.80 0.81 13.76
CA LYS A 362 -0.79 1.32 12.81
C LYS A 362 -0.58 0.44 11.56
N PRO A 363 -0.32 -0.88 11.66
CA PRO A 363 -0.13 -1.72 10.48
C PRO A 363 -1.42 -1.88 9.64
N LYS A 364 -2.60 -1.68 10.24
CA LYS A 364 -3.90 -1.78 9.54
C LYS A 364 -4.21 -0.55 8.70
N ILE A 365 -3.58 0.59 8.99
CA ILE A 365 -3.72 1.78 8.15
C ILE A 365 -3.20 1.50 6.74
N ASP A 366 -2.07 0.77 6.61
CA ASP A 366 -1.46 0.49 5.30
C ASP A 366 -2.26 -0.54 4.48
N ASP A 367 -3.08 -1.35 5.14
CA ASP A 367 -3.98 -2.31 4.48
C ASP A 367 -5.08 -1.62 3.63
N VAL A 368 -5.44 -0.39 3.98
CA VAL A 368 -6.49 0.41 3.32
C VAL A 368 -5.95 1.59 2.51
N LYS A 369 -4.62 1.71 2.37
CA LYS A 369 -3.97 2.74 1.55
C LYS A 369 -3.74 2.28 0.12
N LEU A 370 -3.56 3.26 -0.77
CA LEU A 370 -3.47 3.07 -2.23
C LEU A 370 -2.57 1.91 -2.68
N PRO A 371 -1.32 1.72 -2.20
CA PRO A 371 -0.47 0.63 -2.69
C PRO A 371 -1.07 -0.76 -2.50
N THR A 372 -1.59 -1.04 -1.29
CA THR A 372 -2.20 -2.34 -0.96
C THR A 372 -3.52 -2.52 -1.70
N VAL A 373 -4.35 -1.48 -1.71
CA VAL A 373 -5.65 -1.50 -2.39
C VAL A 373 -5.49 -1.68 -3.90
N LEU A 374 -4.56 -0.96 -4.53
CA LEU A 374 -4.29 -1.08 -5.96
C LEU A 374 -3.83 -2.50 -6.31
N ASN A 375 -2.94 -3.10 -5.52
CA ASN A 375 -2.49 -4.47 -5.74
C ASN A 375 -3.64 -5.48 -5.65
N TYR A 376 -4.51 -5.34 -4.64
CA TYR A 376 -5.72 -6.16 -4.52
C TYR A 376 -6.65 -5.98 -5.73
N GLN A 377 -6.89 -4.74 -6.17
CA GLN A 377 -7.72 -4.46 -7.34
C GLN A 377 -7.12 -5.01 -8.65
N LYS A 378 -5.79 -5.00 -8.80
CA LYS A 378 -5.10 -5.69 -9.92
C LYS A 378 -5.38 -7.20 -9.90
N GLN A 379 -5.32 -7.84 -8.74
CA GLN A 379 -5.65 -9.27 -8.61
C GLN A 379 -7.12 -9.56 -8.94
N GLN A 380 -8.04 -8.70 -8.51
CA GLN A 380 -9.46 -8.81 -8.87
C GLN A 380 -9.67 -8.66 -10.40
N ALA A 381 -8.95 -7.74 -11.05
CA ALA A 381 -8.95 -7.59 -12.50
C ALA A 381 -8.45 -8.86 -13.21
N GLU A 382 -7.36 -9.47 -12.72
CA GLU A 382 -6.85 -10.74 -13.25
C GLU A 382 -7.85 -11.90 -13.06
N ALA A 383 -8.51 -11.95 -11.89
CA ALA A 383 -9.54 -12.94 -11.59
C ALA A 383 -10.75 -12.78 -12.52
N LEU A 384 -11.20 -11.54 -12.78
CA LEU A 384 -12.28 -11.25 -13.72
C LEU A 384 -11.97 -11.78 -15.12
N ILE A 385 -10.75 -11.56 -15.63
CA ILE A 385 -10.33 -12.05 -16.96
C ILE A 385 -10.42 -13.59 -17.05
N ASN A 386 -10.12 -14.32 -15.96
CA ASN A 386 -10.26 -15.79 -15.93
C ASN A 386 -11.72 -16.28 -16.04
N THR A 387 -12.68 -15.43 -15.70
CA THR A 387 -14.11 -15.80 -15.73
C THR A 387 -14.77 -15.52 -17.08
N TYR A 388 -14.05 -14.91 -18.02
CA TYR A 388 -14.60 -14.51 -19.31
C TYR A 388 -15.13 -15.72 -20.11
N GLN A 389 -16.34 -15.55 -20.62
CA GLN A 389 -17.02 -16.45 -21.55
C GLN A 389 -17.29 -15.71 -22.86
N PRO A 390 -16.93 -16.23 -24.05
CA PRO A 390 -16.32 -17.54 -24.28
C PRO A 390 -14.92 -17.68 -23.66
N VAL A 391 -14.55 -18.92 -23.33
CA VAL A 391 -13.24 -19.23 -22.75
C VAL A 391 -12.12 -18.80 -23.71
N LEU A 392 -11.26 -17.91 -23.22
CA LEU A 392 -10.02 -17.53 -23.88
C LEU A 392 -8.97 -18.64 -23.71
N THR A 393 -8.05 -18.77 -24.65
CA THR A 393 -6.88 -19.63 -24.43
C THR A 393 -6.00 -19.07 -23.30
N SER A 394 -5.17 -19.94 -22.71
CA SER A 394 -4.25 -19.52 -21.65
C SER A 394 -3.39 -18.31 -22.06
N ASP A 395 -2.86 -18.31 -23.29
CA ASP A 395 -2.02 -17.24 -23.81
C ASP A 395 -2.80 -15.93 -24.02
N GLN A 396 -4.04 -16.01 -24.51
CA GLN A 396 -4.89 -14.83 -24.71
C GLN A 396 -5.27 -14.19 -23.37
N ALA A 397 -5.71 -15.01 -22.40
CA ALA A 397 -6.02 -14.53 -21.06
C ALA A 397 -4.77 -13.90 -20.41
N GLN A 398 -3.59 -14.52 -20.58
CA GLN A 398 -2.33 -14.01 -20.04
C GLN A 398 -1.96 -12.64 -20.65
N LYS A 399 -2.07 -12.47 -21.97
CA LYS A 399 -1.82 -11.18 -22.64
C LYS A 399 -2.68 -10.05 -22.07
N LEU A 400 -3.97 -10.33 -21.78
CA LEU A 400 -4.86 -9.34 -21.17
C LEU A 400 -4.51 -9.07 -19.70
N LYS A 401 -4.19 -10.11 -18.91
CA LYS A 401 -3.73 -9.96 -17.52
C LYS A 401 -2.48 -9.09 -17.40
N GLU A 402 -1.53 -9.25 -18.32
CA GLU A 402 -0.32 -8.44 -18.40
C GLU A 402 -0.59 -6.94 -18.56
N LYS A 403 -1.71 -6.56 -19.19
CA LYS A 403 -2.12 -5.15 -19.29
C LYS A 403 -2.58 -4.59 -17.95
N VAL A 404 -3.41 -5.33 -17.21
CA VAL A 404 -3.97 -4.86 -15.93
C VAL A 404 -3.02 -5.01 -14.74
N LYS A 405 -2.05 -5.93 -14.80
CA LYS A 405 -1.03 -6.09 -13.74
C LYS A 405 0.22 -5.25 -13.94
N SER A 406 0.30 -4.45 -15.01
CA SER A 406 1.47 -3.65 -15.36
C SER A 406 1.98 -2.78 -14.19
N ASP A 407 3.30 -2.73 -14.01
CA ASP A 407 3.95 -1.87 -13.02
C ASP A 407 3.82 -0.38 -13.34
N THR A 408 3.46 -0.03 -14.58
CA THR A 408 3.18 1.36 -14.99
C THR A 408 1.89 1.91 -14.40
N ILE A 409 0.96 1.04 -13.98
CA ILE A 409 -0.30 1.43 -13.33
C ILE A 409 0.02 1.77 -11.87
N LYS A 410 -0.06 3.05 -11.53
CA LYS A 410 0.27 3.62 -10.21
C LYS A 410 -0.95 4.06 -9.40
N ASP A 411 -2.13 4.14 -10.00
CA ASP A 411 -3.38 4.52 -9.34
C ASP A 411 -4.59 3.72 -9.86
N LEU A 412 -5.73 3.88 -9.18
CA LEU A 412 -6.96 3.16 -9.51
C LEU A 412 -7.63 3.64 -10.80
N ASN A 413 -7.48 4.91 -11.20
CA ASN A 413 -8.06 5.43 -12.45
C ASN A 413 -7.33 4.84 -13.66
N GLN A 414 -6.01 4.70 -13.58
CA GLN A 414 -5.21 4.03 -14.59
C GLN A 414 -5.60 2.55 -14.72
N LEU A 415 -5.85 1.86 -13.60
CA LEU A 415 -6.36 0.49 -13.62
C LEU A 415 -7.75 0.41 -14.26
N ASP A 416 -8.68 1.29 -13.88
CA ASP A 416 -10.04 1.33 -14.43
C ASP A 416 -10.01 1.60 -15.96
N ASN A 417 -9.11 2.47 -16.44
CA ASN A 417 -8.91 2.73 -17.87
C ASN A 417 -8.43 1.49 -18.65
N GLU A 418 -7.47 0.74 -18.09
CA GLU A 418 -7.02 -0.51 -18.72
C GLU A 418 -8.10 -1.59 -18.67
N LEU A 419 -8.85 -1.69 -17.57
CA LEU A 419 -9.99 -2.60 -17.48
C LEU A 419 -11.08 -2.29 -18.51
N ASN A 420 -11.35 -1.02 -18.80
CA ASN A 420 -12.32 -0.64 -19.84
C ASN A 420 -11.86 -1.08 -21.24
N LYS A 421 -10.57 -0.94 -21.57
CA LYS A 421 -10.02 -1.49 -22.83
C LYS A 421 -10.14 -3.01 -22.90
N VAL A 422 -9.92 -3.71 -21.78
CA VAL A 422 -10.14 -5.17 -21.68
C VAL A 422 -11.61 -5.53 -21.91
N LYS A 423 -12.55 -4.75 -21.35
CA LYS A 423 -14.00 -4.93 -21.59
C LYS A 423 -14.36 -4.70 -23.07
N ASP A 424 -13.82 -3.65 -23.69
CA ASP A 424 -14.06 -3.36 -25.11
C ASP A 424 -13.56 -4.48 -26.04
N VAL A 425 -12.46 -5.14 -25.68
CA VAL A 425 -11.97 -6.34 -26.39
C VAL A 425 -12.92 -7.52 -26.15
N LYS A 426 -13.36 -7.71 -24.91
CA LYS A 426 -14.27 -8.79 -24.51
C LYS A 426 -15.63 -8.69 -25.23
N GLU A 427 -16.20 -7.50 -25.35
CA GLU A 427 -17.46 -7.28 -26.07
C GLU A 427 -17.34 -7.67 -27.55
N LYS A 428 -16.24 -7.30 -28.22
CA LYS A 428 -15.98 -7.73 -29.61
C LYS A 428 -15.76 -9.23 -29.74
N ILE A 429 -15.12 -9.85 -28.74
CA ILE A 429 -14.98 -11.32 -28.65
C ILE A 429 -16.37 -11.98 -28.54
N ASP A 430 -17.29 -11.42 -27.75
CA ASP A 430 -18.66 -11.93 -27.63
C ASP A 430 -19.41 -11.85 -28.96
N GLU A 431 -19.26 -10.77 -29.70
CA GLU A 431 -19.85 -10.64 -31.04
C GLU A 431 -19.32 -11.71 -32.00
N ILE A 432 -18.02 -12.00 -32.00
CA ILE A 432 -17.43 -13.07 -32.81
C ILE A 432 -17.90 -14.46 -32.36
N ASN A 433 -18.11 -14.65 -31.05
CA ASN A 433 -18.58 -15.92 -30.51
C ASN A 433 -19.97 -16.31 -31.02
N LEU A 434 -20.83 -15.31 -31.27
CA LEU A 434 -22.20 -15.49 -31.78
C LEU A 434 -22.26 -15.87 -33.26
N LEU A 435 -21.15 -15.73 -34.01
CA LEU A 435 -21.07 -16.12 -35.43
C LEU A 435 -21.28 -17.64 -35.57
N GLN A 436 -22.25 -18.07 -36.37
CA GLN A 436 -22.72 -19.47 -36.36
C GLN A 436 -21.93 -20.37 -37.30
N THR A 437 -21.34 -19.79 -38.34
CA THR A 437 -20.76 -20.52 -39.46
C THR A 437 -19.25 -20.64 -39.31
N LEU A 438 -18.60 -19.67 -38.67
CA LEU A 438 -17.16 -19.64 -38.40
C LEU A 438 -16.76 -20.76 -37.41
N SER A 439 -15.70 -21.51 -37.72
CA SER A 439 -15.21 -22.55 -36.81
C SER A 439 -14.70 -21.97 -35.48
N ASN A 440 -14.73 -22.78 -34.40
CA ASN A 440 -14.20 -22.36 -33.11
C ASN A 440 -12.71 -21.97 -33.19
N ASP A 441 -11.91 -22.68 -33.98
CA ASP A 441 -10.50 -22.35 -34.18
C ASP A 441 -10.32 -20.99 -34.87
N ALA A 442 -11.15 -20.69 -35.88
CA ALA A 442 -11.15 -19.39 -36.55
C ALA A 442 -11.61 -18.26 -35.62
N LYS A 443 -12.62 -18.51 -34.76
CA LYS A 443 -13.03 -17.57 -33.70
C LYS A 443 -11.88 -17.27 -32.74
N GLN A 444 -11.18 -18.31 -32.27
CA GLN A 444 -10.03 -18.15 -31.37
C GLN A 444 -8.88 -17.37 -32.03
N LYS A 445 -8.60 -17.60 -33.32
CA LYS A 445 -7.63 -16.77 -34.06
C LYS A 445 -8.07 -15.30 -34.13
N ALA A 446 -9.35 -15.04 -34.35
CA ALA A 446 -9.89 -13.68 -34.39
C ALA A 446 -9.86 -13.00 -33.01
N TYR A 447 -10.14 -13.74 -31.93
CA TYR A 447 -9.93 -13.25 -30.56
C TYR A 447 -8.47 -12.83 -30.34
N GLY A 448 -7.53 -13.66 -30.80
CA GLY A 448 -6.10 -13.36 -30.75
C GLY A 448 -5.74 -12.04 -31.46
N LYS A 449 -6.31 -11.79 -32.65
CA LYS A 449 -6.12 -10.54 -33.39
C LYS A 449 -6.64 -9.31 -32.66
N LEU A 450 -7.85 -9.40 -32.09
CA LEU A 450 -8.41 -8.33 -31.26
C LEU A 450 -7.50 -7.97 -30.07
N ILE A 451 -6.89 -8.99 -29.45
CA ILE A 451 -5.95 -8.84 -28.34
C ILE A 451 -4.58 -8.30 -28.83
N ASP A 452 -4.10 -8.70 -29.99
CA ASP A 452 -2.85 -8.18 -30.57
C ASP A 452 -2.97 -6.69 -30.91
N HIS A 453 -4.14 -6.22 -31.34
CA HIS A 453 -4.48 -4.81 -31.53
C HIS A 453 -5.08 -4.16 -30.27
N TYR A 454 -4.69 -4.60 -29.07
CA TYR A 454 -5.16 -4.03 -27.82
C TYR A 454 -4.95 -2.52 -27.73
N GLY A 455 -6.02 -1.77 -27.50
CA GLY A 455 -6.01 -0.31 -27.40
C GLY A 455 -6.08 0.43 -28.74
N ASP A 456 -6.05 -0.29 -29.87
CA ASP A 456 -6.27 0.27 -31.21
C ASP A 456 -7.69 -0.07 -31.69
N THR A 457 -8.64 0.79 -31.32
CA THR A 457 -10.07 0.57 -31.61
C THR A 457 -10.37 0.46 -33.11
N SER A 458 -9.62 1.17 -33.96
CA SER A 458 -9.80 1.14 -35.40
C SER A 458 -9.42 -0.22 -35.99
N ASN A 459 -8.24 -0.73 -35.62
CA ASN A 459 -7.80 -2.05 -36.10
C ASN A 459 -8.65 -3.19 -35.50
N GLN A 460 -9.08 -3.09 -34.25
CA GLN A 460 -10.03 -4.04 -33.66
C GLN A 460 -11.37 -4.08 -34.41
N ALA A 461 -11.89 -2.93 -34.85
CA ALA A 461 -13.12 -2.87 -35.62
C ALA A 461 -12.96 -3.56 -36.99
N LEU A 462 -11.80 -3.39 -37.64
CA LEU A 462 -11.47 -4.08 -38.89
C LEU A 462 -11.39 -5.60 -38.70
N ASP A 463 -10.76 -6.08 -37.62
CA ASP A 463 -10.67 -7.51 -37.31
C ASP A 463 -12.06 -8.14 -37.06
N LEU A 464 -12.92 -7.45 -36.30
CA LEU A 464 -14.30 -7.87 -36.07
C LEU A 464 -15.10 -7.92 -37.38
N GLN A 465 -14.98 -6.88 -38.21
CA GLN A 465 -15.66 -6.83 -39.50
C GLN A 465 -15.20 -7.96 -40.44
N LEU A 466 -13.90 -8.25 -40.47
CA LEU A 466 -13.35 -9.36 -41.25
C LEU A 466 -13.93 -10.70 -40.79
N ALA A 467 -14.03 -10.95 -39.48
CA ALA A 467 -14.64 -12.17 -38.95
C ALA A 467 -16.12 -12.30 -39.37
N LYS A 468 -16.90 -11.21 -39.29
CA LYS A 468 -18.29 -11.16 -39.77
C LYS A 468 -18.40 -11.44 -41.27
N GLN A 469 -17.52 -10.85 -42.08
CA GLN A 469 -17.53 -11.06 -43.53
C GLN A 469 -17.15 -12.49 -43.93
N LYS A 470 -16.23 -13.13 -43.19
CA LYS A 470 -15.91 -14.56 -43.38
C LYS A 470 -17.10 -15.44 -43.05
N ASP A 471 -17.76 -15.21 -41.91
CA ASP A 471 -18.95 -15.95 -41.49
C ASP A 471 -20.06 -15.85 -42.53
N GLU A 472 -20.31 -14.63 -43.03
CA GLU A 472 -21.32 -14.37 -44.05
C GLU A 472 -21.01 -15.07 -45.37
N LEU A 473 -19.76 -15.03 -45.86
CA LEU A 473 -19.40 -15.75 -47.09
C LEU A 473 -19.56 -17.26 -46.94
N LEU A 474 -19.14 -17.83 -45.80
CA LEU A 474 -19.34 -19.26 -45.51
C LEU A 474 -20.82 -19.60 -45.51
N LYS A 475 -21.65 -18.76 -44.89
CA LYS A 475 -23.10 -18.93 -44.81
C LYS A 475 -23.74 -18.88 -46.20
N GLN A 476 -23.37 -17.91 -47.03
CA GLN A 476 -23.88 -17.80 -48.40
C GLN A 476 -23.58 -19.05 -49.24
N ILE A 477 -22.39 -19.64 -49.09
CA ILE A 477 -22.02 -20.90 -49.76
C ILE A 477 -22.79 -22.08 -49.16
N GLN A 478 -22.89 -22.17 -47.83
CA GLN A 478 -23.61 -23.25 -47.13
C GLN A 478 -25.11 -23.26 -47.48
N ASP A 479 -25.74 -22.09 -47.50
CA ASP A 479 -27.16 -21.89 -47.80
C ASP A 479 -27.45 -21.86 -49.32
N LYS A 480 -26.41 -22.04 -50.16
CA LYS A 480 -26.52 -22.03 -51.63
C LYS A 480 -27.18 -20.76 -52.19
N GLN A 481 -26.88 -19.61 -51.58
CA GLN A 481 -27.39 -18.31 -52.02
C GLN A 481 -26.70 -17.88 -53.32
N ASN A 482 -27.40 -17.15 -54.19
CA ASN A 482 -26.83 -16.57 -55.41
C ASN A 482 -25.66 -15.61 -55.03
N PRO A 483 -24.44 -15.75 -55.60
CA PRO A 483 -24.06 -16.54 -56.78
C PRO A 483 -23.36 -17.87 -56.51
N TYR A 484 -23.56 -18.52 -55.36
CA TYR A 484 -22.86 -19.73 -54.93
C TYR A 484 -23.76 -20.99 -54.91
N ASN A 485 -24.89 -20.96 -55.61
CA ASN A 485 -25.93 -21.99 -55.60
C ASN A 485 -25.51 -23.39 -56.11
N ASN A 486 -24.42 -23.48 -56.86
CA ASN A 486 -23.83 -24.72 -57.38
C ASN A 486 -22.60 -25.19 -56.60
N LEU A 487 -22.15 -24.43 -55.60
CA LEU A 487 -21.04 -24.85 -54.75
C LEU A 487 -21.53 -25.69 -53.57
N ASN A 488 -20.65 -26.55 -53.06
CA ASN A 488 -20.82 -27.22 -51.78
C ASN A 488 -19.70 -26.73 -50.86
N LEU A 489 -20.05 -26.33 -49.64
CA LEU A 489 -19.06 -25.93 -48.63
C LEU A 489 -18.30 -27.17 -48.13
N ASP A 490 -17.08 -27.36 -48.62
CA ASP A 490 -16.16 -28.39 -48.12
C ASP A 490 -15.10 -27.81 -47.17
N GLN A 491 -14.28 -28.68 -46.59
CA GLN A 491 -13.23 -28.28 -45.65
C GLN A 491 -12.15 -27.40 -46.31
N SER A 492 -11.88 -27.57 -47.60
CA SER A 492 -10.88 -26.75 -48.31
C SER A 492 -11.37 -25.32 -48.48
N ILE A 493 -12.62 -25.14 -48.93
CA ILE A 493 -13.25 -23.82 -49.09
C ILE A 493 -13.33 -23.13 -47.73
N ARG A 494 -13.79 -23.86 -46.71
CA ARG A 494 -13.87 -23.37 -45.34
C ARG A 494 -12.52 -22.86 -44.85
N THR A 495 -11.47 -23.67 -45.01
CA THR A 495 -10.12 -23.33 -44.55
C THR A 495 -9.54 -22.12 -45.28
N GLU A 496 -9.74 -22.00 -46.59
CA GLU A 496 -9.28 -20.83 -47.37
C GLU A 496 -9.95 -19.54 -46.89
N ILE A 497 -11.28 -19.55 -46.69
CA ILE A 497 -12.03 -18.37 -46.22
C ILE A 497 -11.64 -18.00 -44.79
N GLU A 498 -11.59 -18.99 -43.89
CA GLU A 498 -11.24 -18.75 -42.48
C GLU A 498 -9.81 -18.20 -42.33
N ASN A 499 -8.88 -18.59 -43.22
CA ASN A 499 -7.50 -18.11 -43.24
C ASN A 499 -7.27 -16.78 -43.99
N ALA A 500 -8.29 -16.18 -44.62
CA ALA A 500 -8.12 -14.88 -45.27
C ALA A 500 -7.62 -13.83 -44.26
N THR A 501 -6.50 -13.16 -44.55
CA THR A 501 -5.83 -12.28 -43.59
C THR A 501 -6.46 -10.91 -43.46
N ASP A 502 -7.19 -10.48 -44.48
CA ASP A 502 -7.76 -9.15 -44.65
C ASP A 502 -8.93 -9.19 -45.65
N SER A 503 -9.61 -8.05 -45.79
CA SER A 503 -10.77 -7.92 -46.67
C SER A 503 -10.42 -8.08 -48.15
N ASN A 504 -9.23 -7.66 -48.59
CA ASN A 504 -8.81 -7.81 -49.99
C ASN A 504 -8.66 -9.29 -50.33
N LYS A 505 -8.02 -10.07 -49.45
CA LYS A 505 -7.88 -11.52 -49.63
C LYS A 505 -9.23 -12.23 -49.62
N LEU A 506 -10.16 -11.77 -48.78
CA LEU A 506 -11.52 -12.31 -48.76
C LEU A 506 -12.28 -11.97 -50.05
N ASP A 507 -12.12 -10.76 -50.59
CA ASP A 507 -12.73 -10.36 -51.85
C ASP A 507 -12.17 -11.13 -53.05
N GLU A 508 -10.86 -11.42 -53.07
CA GLU A 508 -10.27 -12.34 -54.05
C GLU A 508 -10.93 -13.73 -54.00
N LEU A 509 -11.20 -14.26 -52.79
CA LEU A 509 -11.90 -15.53 -52.62
C LEU A 509 -13.36 -15.46 -53.08
N LYS A 510 -14.08 -14.37 -52.82
CA LYS A 510 -15.44 -14.17 -53.35
C LYS A 510 -15.47 -14.26 -54.87
N GLN A 511 -14.50 -13.65 -55.55
CA GLN A 511 -14.37 -13.72 -57.01
C GLN A 511 -14.03 -15.14 -57.48
N LYS A 512 -13.04 -15.78 -56.85
CA LYS A 512 -12.64 -17.17 -57.14
C LYS A 512 -13.83 -18.12 -57.08
N TYR A 513 -14.63 -18.04 -56.03
CA TYR A 513 -15.79 -18.92 -55.85
C TYR A 513 -16.96 -18.56 -56.76
N ALA A 514 -17.18 -17.28 -57.09
CA ALA A 514 -18.17 -16.90 -58.10
C ALA A 514 -17.82 -17.53 -59.47
N ILE A 515 -16.53 -17.52 -59.86
CA ILE A 515 -16.05 -18.17 -61.08
C ILE A 515 -16.28 -19.69 -61.01
N LYS A 516 -15.88 -20.34 -59.92
CA LYS A 516 -16.11 -21.79 -59.74
C LYS A 516 -17.60 -22.15 -59.85
N ASN A 517 -18.49 -21.34 -59.27
CA ASN A 517 -19.93 -21.58 -59.38
C ASN A 517 -20.42 -21.56 -60.84
N ARG A 518 -19.97 -20.56 -61.62
CA ARG A 518 -20.36 -20.45 -63.04
C ARG A 518 -19.72 -21.52 -63.92
N ILE A 519 -18.56 -22.06 -63.54
CA ILE A 519 -17.97 -23.21 -64.23
C ILE A 519 -18.83 -24.46 -64.05
N GLU A 520 -19.46 -24.66 -62.89
CA GLU A 520 -20.42 -25.76 -62.71
C GLU A 520 -21.68 -25.59 -63.56
N ASP A 521 -22.18 -24.36 -63.74
CA ASP A 521 -23.24 -24.07 -64.73
C ASP A 521 -22.80 -24.45 -66.15
N LEU A 522 -21.57 -24.06 -66.53
CA LEU A 522 -21.02 -24.35 -67.85
C LEU A 522 -20.83 -25.86 -68.08
N LYS A 523 -20.39 -26.62 -67.07
CA LYS A 523 -20.28 -28.09 -67.14
C LYS A 523 -21.62 -28.74 -67.41
N LYS A 524 -22.67 -28.36 -66.67
CA LYS A 524 -24.04 -28.87 -66.89
C LYS A 524 -24.52 -28.58 -68.31
N LEU A 525 -24.39 -27.33 -68.77
CA LEU A 525 -24.80 -26.93 -70.12
C LEU A 525 -23.98 -27.66 -71.22
N LYS A 526 -22.67 -27.85 -71.00
CA LYS A 526 -21.80 -28.64 -71.89
C LYS A 526 -22.31 -30.07 -72.00
N ASP A 527 -22.55 -30.73 -70.88
CA ASP A 527 -22.97 -32.13 -70.87
C ASP A 527 -24.36 -32.31 -71.50
N GLU A 528 -25.31 -31.40 -71.23
CA GLU A 528 -26.61 -31.34 -71.90
C GLU A 528 -26.46 -31.16 -73.42
N SER A 529 -25.58 -30.26 -73.85
CA SER A 529 -25.32 -29.97 -75.27
C SER A 529 -24.67 -31.16 -75.99
N GLU A 530 -23.70 -31.81 -75.34
CA GLU A 530 -22.98 -32.96 -75.86
C GLU A 530 -23.89 -34.19 -75.97
N GLN A 531 -24.70 -34.45 -74.94
CA GLN A 531 -25.71 -35.51 -74.96
C GLN A 531 -26.73 -35.28 -76.09
N TYR A 532 -27.24 -34.06 -76.23
CA TYR A 532 -28.21 -33.73 -77.27
C TYR A 532 -27.62 -33.92 -78.67
N LYS A 533 -26.40 -33.41 -78.90
CA LYS A 533 -25.66 -33.58 -80.16
C LYS A 533 -25.49 -35.06 -80.50
N ASN A 534 -25.08 -35.87 -79.54
CA ASN A 534 -24.84 -37.30 -79.76
C ASN A 534 -26.15 -38.05 -80.04
N THR A 535 -27.21 -37.75 -79.28
CA THR A 535 -28.54 -38.36 -79.45
C THR A 535 -29.14 -38.06 -80.83
N ASN A 536 -28.93 -36.84 -81.34
CA ASN A 536 -29.48 -36.38 -82.63
C ASN A 536 -28.44 -36.36 -83.76
N SER A 537 -27.31 -37.05 -83.61
CA SER A 537 -26.13 -36.87 -84.48
C SER A 537 -26.44 -37.13 -85.97
N ASN A 538 -27.19 -38.20 -86.26
CA ASN A 538 -27.56 -38.55 -87.62
C ASN A 538 -28.52 -37.52 -88.24
N GLU A 539 -29.54 -37.10 -87.48
CA GLU A 539 -30.49 -36.08 -87.95
C GLU A 539 -29.80 -34.75 -88.21
N LEU A 540 -28.94 -34.29 -87.30
CA LEU A 540 -28.19 -33.04 -87.46
C LEU A 540 -27.20 -33.09 -88.64
N THR A 541 -26.53 -34.22 -88.86
CA THR A 541 -25.58 -34.37 -89.99
C THR A 541 -26.28 -34.19 -91.34
N GLU A 542 -27.52 -34.67 -91.45
CA GLU A 542 -28.30 -34.56 -92.68
C GLU A 542 -29.06 -33.22 -92.80
N ALA A 543 -29.63 -32.74 -91.70
CA ALA A 543 -30.47 -31.55 -91.67
C ALA A 543 -29.71 -30.22 -91.56
N ASP A 544 -28.69 -30.16 -90.70
CA ASP A 544 -27.99 -28.93 -90.32
C ASP A 544 -26.51 -29.20 -89.95
N PRO A 545 -25.67 -29.63 -90.91
CA PRO A 545 -24.28 -29.97 -90.64
C PRO A 545 -23.45 -28.78 -90.16
N GLU A 546 -23.78 -27.56 -90.60
CA GLU A 546 -23.14 -26.32 -90.14
C GLU A 546 -23.49 -26.04 -88.67
N GLY A 547 -24.77 -26.16 -88.30
CA GLY A 547 -25.21 -26.02 -86.90
C GLY A 547 -24.56 -27.06 -85.97
N LYS A 548 -24.45 -28.31 -86.43
CA LYS A 548 -23.72 -29.37 -85.70
C LYS A 548 -22.25 -28.98 -85.46
N THR A 549 -21.58 -28.47 -86.50
CA THR A 549 -20.17 -28.06 -86.42
C THR A 549 -19.98 -26.88 -85.45
N GLU A 550 -20.85 -25.87 -85.49
CA GLU A 550 -20.77 -24.74 -84.54
C GLU A 550 -21.05 -25.20 -83.09
N LEU A 551 -22.01 -26.11 -82.87
CA LEU A 551 -22.23 -26.68 -81.54
C LEU A 551 -21.00 -27.47 -81.05
N GLU A 552 -20.36 -28.27 -81.91
CA GLU A 552 -19.13 -29.00 -81.57
C GLU A 552 -17.97 -28.07 -81.20
N LYS A 553 -17.81 -26.99 -81.95
CA LYS A 553 -16.84 -25.93 -81.65
C LYS A 553 -17.12 -25.31 -80.27
N GLN A 554 -18.36 -24.90 -79.99
CA GLN A 554 -18.70 -24.28 -78.71
C GLN A 554 -18.56 -25.24 -77.52
N ILE A 555 -18.88 -26.53 -77.68
CA ILE A 555 -18.62 -27.57 -76.67
C ILE A 555 -17.12 -27.69 -76.38
N THR A 556 -16.28 -27.66 -77.42
CA THR A 556 -14.81 -27.75 -77.29
C THR A 556 -14.25 -26.51 -76.59
N GLU A 557 -14.71 -25.32 -76.97
CA GLU A 557 -14.30 -24.06 -76.34
C GLU A 557 -14.78 -23.97 -74.88
N ALA A 558 -15.98 -24.49 -74.56
CA ALA A 558 -16.47 -24.62 -73.20
C ALA A 558 -15.56 -25.54 -72.36
N GLN A 559 -15.11 -26.68 -72.92
CA GLN A 559 -14.16 -27.57 -72.24
C GLN A 559 -12.84 -26.86 -71.93
N ASN A 560 -12.35 -25.98 -72.82
CA ASN A 560 -11.14 -25.21 -72.58
C ASN A 560 -11.30 -24.23 -71.41
N ILE A 561 -12.46 -23.57 -71.29
CA ILE A 561 -12.78 -22.70 -70.14
C ILE A 561 -12.88 -23.54 -68.86
N ILE A 562 -13.56 -24.69 -68.90
CA ILE A 562 -13.67 -25.62 -67.77
C ILE A 562 -12.29 -26.07 -67.27
N ASN A 563 -11.38 -26.43 -68.19
CA ASN A 563 -10.03 -26.88 -67.86
C ASN A 563 -9.17 -25.78 -67.22
N LYS A 564 -9.36 -24.51 -67.60
CA LYS A 564 -8.70 -23.37 -66.96
C LYS A 564 -9.17 -23.11 -65.53
N GLY A 565 -10.36 -23.58 -65.16
CA GLY A 565 -10.87 -23.48 -63.80
C GLY A 565 -11.04 -22.02 -63.33
N ASP A 566 -10.69 -21.76 -62.09
CA ASP A 566 -10.80 -20.45 -61.44
C ASP A 566 -9.78 -19.40 -61.91
N LEU A 567 -8.90 -19.74 -62.85
CA LEU A 567 -8.00 -18.78 -63.52
C LEU A 567 -8.70 -17.94 -64.60
N ASN A 568 -9.94 -18.28 -64.99
CA ASN A 568 -10.72 -17.48 -65.93
C ASN A 568 -11.24 -16.19 -65.29
N LYS A 569 -11.58 -15.18 -66.10
CA LYS A 569 -12.40 -14.05 -65.62
C LYS A 569 -13.86 -14.46 -65.58
N LEU A 570 -14.61 -13.97 -64.60
CA LEU A 570 -16.05 -14.27 -64.47
C LEU A 570 -16.81 -13.99 -65.78
N ALA A 571 -16.58 -12.82 -66.38
CA ALA A 571 -17.21 -12.44 -67.65
C ALA A 571 -16.87 -13.38 -68.81
N GLU A 572 -15.69 -13.99 -68.84
CA GLU A 572 -15.31 -14.97 -69.88
C GLU A 572 -16.14 -16.24 -69.76
N VAL A 573 -16.39 -16.71 -68.52
CA VAL A 573 -17.24 -17.88 -68.27
C VAL A 573 -18.70 -17.57 -68.65
N GLU A 574 -19.21 -16.39 -68.26
CA GLU A 574 -20.59 -15.99 -68.55
C GLU A 574 -20.86 -15.81 -70.05
N ASN A 575 -19.91 -15.22 -70.78
CA ASN A 575 -19.98 -15.11 -72.23
C ASN A 575 -20.00 -16.51 -72.86
N LYS A 576 -19.13 -17.43 -72.41
CA LYS A 576 -19.09 -18.79 -72.97
C LYS A 576 -20.36 -19.59 -72.69
N ILE A 577 -20.97 -19.44 -71.51
CA ILE A 577 -22.30 -20.01 -71.22
C ILE A 577 -23.32 -19.52 -72.25
N SER A 578 -23.34 -18.21 -72.53
CA SER A 578 -24.28 -17.61 -73.48
C SER A 578 -24.04 -18.10 -74.92
N GLU A 579 -22.77 -18.17 -75.35
CA GLU A 579 -22.38 -18.67 -76.69
C GLU A 579 -22.77 -20.14 -76.89
N LEU A 580 -22.47 -21.00 -75.91
CA LEU A 580 -22.84 -22.41 -75.96
C LEU A 580 -24.36 -22.59 -75.96
N LYS A 581 -25.08 -21.84 -75.12
CA LYS A 581 -26.54 -21.87 -75.08
C LYS A 581 -27.15 -21.46 -76.42
N ASN A 582 -26.63 -20.41 -77.05
CA ASN A 582 -27.09 -19.96 -78.36
C ASN A 582 -26.85 -21.02 -79.44
N ALA A 583 -25.69 -21.67 -79.46
CA ALA A 583 -25.40 -22.75 -80.40
C ALA A 583 -26.29 -23.97 -80.17
N TYR A 584 -26.51 -24.36 -78.91
CA TYR A 584 -27.43 -25.42 -78.51
C TYR A 584 -28.86 -25.12 -78.94
N ASP A 585 -29.34 -23.90 -78.68
CA ASP A 585 -30.69 -23.47 -79.04
C ASP A 585 -30.87 -23.41 -80.55
N ALA A 586 -29.83 -23.11 -81.34
CA ALA A 586 -29.88 -23.02 -82.80
C ALA A 586 -30.12 -24.37 -83.50
N VAL A 587 -29.72 -25.47 -82.85
CA VAL A 587 -29.86 -26.85 -83.38
C VAL A 587 -30.98 -27.64 -82.70
N GLN A 588 -31.90 -26.96 -82.04
CA GLN A 588 -33.09 -27.61 -81.49
C GLN A 588 -33.96 -28.23 -82.59
N LYS A 589 -34.70 -29.29 -82.23
CA LYS A 589 -35.44 -30.14 -83.17
C LYS A 589 -36.26 -29.38 -84.20
N GLU A 590 -37.05 -28.43 -83.72
CA GLU A 590 -37.90 -27.61 -84.58
C GLU A 590 -37.08 -26.77 -85.58
N LYS A 591 -35.91 -26.26 -85.17
CA LYS A 591 -35.07 -25.40 -86.00
C LYS A 591 -34.34 -26.18 -87.09
N TYR A 592 -33.72 -27.32 -86.77
CA TYR A 592 -33.04 -28.11 -87.81
C TYR A 592 -34.04 -28.75 -88.79
N LEU A 593 -35.21 -29.20 -88.31
CA LEU A 593 -36.24 -29.74 -89.21
C LEU A 593 -36.77 -28.66 -90.14
N LYS A 594 -36.96 -27.43 -89.66
CA LYS A 594 -37.32 -26.29 -90.51
C LYS A 594 -36.26 -26.04 -91.59
N LYS A 595 -34.98 -25.94 -91.22
CA LYS A 595 -33.88 -25.79 -92.18
C LYS A 595 -33.88 -26.91 -93.23
N PHE A 596 -34.11 -28.16 -92.82
CA PHE A 596 -34.18 -29.30 -93.73
C PHE A 596 -35.36 -29.22 -94.69
N ARG A 597 -36.56 -28.85 -94.20
CA ARG A 597 -37.74 -28.62 -95.05
C ARG A 597 -37.46 -27.53 -96.07
N ASP A 598 -36.93 -26.39 -95.63
CA ASP A 598 -36.61 -25.26 -96.52
C ASP A 598 -35.62 -25.67 -97.61
N LYS A 599 -34.58 -26.45 -97.26
CA LYS A 599 -33.64 -27.03 -98.22
C LYS A 599 -34.33 -27.93 -99.24
N LYS A 600 -35.23 -28.83 -98.80
CA LYS A 600 -35.96 -29.73 -99.70
C LYS A 600 -36.99 -29.02 -100.58
N VAL A 601 -37.62 -27.97 -100.07
CA VAL A 601 -38.47 -27.07 -100.88
C VAL A 601 -37.66 -26.36 -101.97
N GLN A 602 -36.46 -25.88 -101.66
CA GLN A 602 -35.57 -25.29 -102.66
C GLN A 602 -35.13 -26.31 -103.72
N GLU A 603 -34.88 -27.56 -103.32
CA GLU A 603 -34.57 -28.65 -104.26
C GLU A 603 -35.76 -28.95 -105.18
N ILE A 604 -36.99 -29.09 -104.66
CA ILE A 604 -38.21 -29.31 -105.46
C ILE A 604 -38.51 -28.12 -106.39
N SER A 605 -38.21 -26.89 -105.96
CA SER A 605 -38.44 -25.68 -106.77
C SER A 605 -37.62 -25.68 -108.07
N LYS A 606 -36.54 -26.47 -108.15
CA LYS A 606 -35.75 -26.67 -109.38
C LYS A 606 -36.41 -27.62 -110.39
N PHE A 607 -37.53 -28.26 -110.04
CA PHE A 607 -38.30 -29.12 -110.95
C PHE A 607 -39.13 -28.35 -111.99
N ASN A 608 -38.96 -27.02 -112.06
CA ASN A 608 -39.65 -26.13 -113.00
C ASN A 608 -39.21 -26.31 -114.46
N ASP A 609 -38.16 -27.09 -114.70
CA ASP A 609 -37.76 -27.57 -116.02
C ASP A 609 -38.82 -28.51 -116.64
N VAL A 610 -39.62 -29.16 -115.81
CA VAL A 610 -40.54 -30.24 -116.23
C VAL A 610 -41.96 -30.04 -115.72
N LEU A 611 -42.12 -29.55 -114.49
CA LEU A 611 -43.41 -29.42 -113.81
C LEU A 611 -43.86 -27.96 -113.75
N SER A 612 -45.17 -27.73 -113.82
CA SER A 612 -45.76 -26.40 -113.64
C SER A 612 -45.66 -25.90 -112.19
N GLY A 613 -45.80 -24.59 -112.00
CA GLY A 613 -45.72 -23.97 -110.66
C GLY A 613 -46.76 -24.51 -109.66
N ASN A 614 -47.94 -24.93 -110.13
CA ASN A 614 -48.95 -25.57 -109.27
C ASN A 614 -48.50 -26.96 -108.80
N ASN A 615 -47.97 -27.77 -109.71
CA ASN A 615 -47.42 -29.09 -109.38
C ASN A 615 -46.27 -29.00 -108.35
N ILE A 616 -45.37 -28.02 -108.53
CA ILE A 616 -44.29 -27.76 -107.57
C ILE A 616 -44.85 -27.33 -106.21
N ARG A 617 -45.87 -26.46 -106.18
CA ARG A 617 -46.52 -26.04 -104.93
C ARG A 617 -47.14 -27.23 -104.19
N ASP A 618 -47.83 -28.11 -104.90
CA ASP A 618 -48.48 -29.29 -104.31
C ASP A 618 -47.45 -30.27 -103.74
N LEU A 619 -46.35 -30.52 -104.45
CA LEU A 619 -45.24 -31.36 -103.95
C LEU A 619 -44.54 -30.72 -102.75
N ASN A 620 -44.31 -29.40 -102.77
CA ASN A 620 -43.75 -28.67 -101.63
C ASN A 620 -44.64 -28.79 -100.38
N ALA A 621 -45.96 -28.71 -100.53
CA ALA A 621 -46.90 -28.85 -99.42
C ALA A 621 -46.80 -30.22 -98.71
N LYS A 622 -46.42 -31.29 -99.43
CA LYS A 622 -46.20 -32.63 -98.84
C LYS A 622 -44.95 -32.67 -97.97
N VAL A 623 -43.88 -32.04 -98.43
CA VAL A 623 -42.60 -31.98 -97.71
C VAL A 623 -42.65 -31.02 -96.51
N THR A 624 -43.45 -29.95 -96.59
CA THR A 624 -43.60 -28.97 -95.51
C THR A 624 -44.64 -29.32 -94.45
N ASP A 625 -45.31 -30.46 -94.59
CA ASP A 625 -46.27 -30.95 -93.60
C ASP A 625 -45.61 -31.08 -92.22
N GLN A 626 -46.23 -30.45 -91.21
CA GLN A 626 -45.73 -30.45 -89.84
C GLN A 626 -45.87 -31.83 -89.17
N GLY A 627 -46.72 -32.72 -89.69
CA GLY A 627 -46.83 -34.11 -89.28
C GLY A 627 -45.55 -34.93 -89.55
N HIS A 628 -44.71 -34.51 -90.51
CA HIS A 628 -43.41 -35.13 -90.77
C HIS A 628 -42.35 -34.58 -89.81
N ASN A 629 -42.28 -35.15 -88.62
CA ASN A 629 -41.51 -34.65 -87.48
C ASN A 629 -40.11 -35.28 -87.30
N THR A 630 -39.56 -35.89 -88.36
CA THR A 630 -38.20 -36.44 -88.40
C THR A 630 -37.58 -36.19 -89.76
N VAL A 631 -36.25 -36.15 -89.82
CA VAL A 631 -35.51 -36.05 -91.11
C VAL A 631 -35.91 -37.17 -92.06
N ALA A 632 -36.07 -38.40 -91.55
CA ALA A 632 -36.42 -39.57 -92.35
C ALA A 632 -37.79 -39.43 -93.03
N LEU A 633 -38.80 -38.91 -92.34
CA LEU A 633 -40.14 -38.71 -92.91
C LEU A 633 -40.13 -37.62 -94.00
N ILE A 634 -39.47 -36.49 -93.74
CA ILE A 634 -39.34 -35.39 -94.71
C ILE A 634 -38.60 -35.88 -95.97
N LYS A 635 -37.53 -36.67 -95.78
CA LYS A 635 -36.75 -37.27 -96.87
C LYS A 635 -37.59 -38.23 -97.70
N ALA A 636 -38.41 -39.07 -97.05
CA ALA A 636 -39.29 -40.00 -97.76
C ALA A 636 -40.29 -39.27 -98.67
N GLU A 637 -40.89 -38.17 -98.20
CA GLU A 637 -41.78 -37.35 -99.04
C GLU A 637 -41.02 -36.66 -100.18
N PHE A 638 -39.80 -36.18 -99.93
CA PHE A 638 -38.95 -35.62 -100.98
C PHE A 638 -38.62 -36.65 -102.08
N GLU A 639 -38.27 -37.90 -101.72
CA GLU A 639 -37.99 -38.94 -102.72
C GLU A 639 -39.23 -39.30 -103.56
N LYS A 640 -40.44 -39.27 -102.98
CA LYS A 640 -41.70 -39.40 -103.74
C LYS A 640 -41.85 -38.25 -104.75
N ALA A 641 -41.61 -37.01 -104.33
CA ALA A 641 -41.65 -35.84 -105.20
C ALA A 641 -40.62 -35.93 -106.34
N LYS A 642 -39.41 -36.38 -106.03
CA LYS A 642 -38.35 -36.64 -107.02
C LYS A 642 -38.78 -37.72 -108.02
N LYS A 643 -39.44 -38.80 -107.57
CA LYS A 643 -39.96 -39.83 -108.48
C LYS A 643 -41.03 -39.30 -109.44
N VAL A 644 -41.88 -38.39 -108.97
CA VAL A 644 -42.84 -37.68 -109.83
C VAL A 644 -42.12 -36.85 -110.89
N HIS A 645 -41.06 -36.11 -110.51
CA HIS A 645 -40.24 -35.35 -111.46
C HIS A 645 -39.58 -36.26 -112.52
N GLU A 646 -38.94 -37.36 -112.10
CA GLU A 646 -38.35 -38.35 -113.01
C GLU A 646 -39.38 -38.96 -113.98
N ASN A 647 -40.58 -39.29 -113.48
CA ASN A 647 -41.66 -39.83 -114.32
C ASN A 647 -42.22 -38.76 -115.28
N ALA A 648 -42.32 -37.51 -114.84
CA ALA A 648 -42.75 -36.39 -115.66
C ALA A 648 -41.73 -36.06 -116.76
N GLN A 649 -40.43 -36.22 -116.49
CA GLN A 649 -39.36 -36.06 -117.48
C GLN A 649 -39.51 -37.05 -118.64
N GLN A 650 -39.94 -38.30 -118.38
CA GLN A 650 -40.18 -39.28 -119.43
C GLN A 650 -41.32 -38.90 -120.39
N LEU A 651 -42.19 -37.97 -119.98
CA LEU A 651 -43.28 -37.45 -120.81
C LEU A 651 -42.85 -36.27 -121.68
N ASN A 652 -41.67 -35.68 -121.42
CA ASN A 652 -41.12 -34.65 -122.30
C ASN A 652 -40.72 -35.29 -123.65
N ASN A 653 -40.76 -34.50 -124.73
CA ASN A 653 -40.41 -34.92 -126.09
C ASN A 653 -41.35 -35.97 -126.73
N LYS A 654 -42.58 -36.12 -126.22
CA LYS A 654 -43.64 -36.93 -126.83
C LYS A 654 -44.41 -36.13 -127.90
N ASN A 655 -43.73 -35.90 -129.04
CA ASN A 655 -44.10 -34.92 -130.06
C ASN A 655 -45.40 -35.22 -130.84
N GLU A 656 -46.02 -36.38 -130.64
CA GLU A 656 -47.28 -36.72 -131.32
C GLU A 656 -48.51 -36.33 -130.50
N LEU A 657 -48.33 -36.12 -129.18
CA LEU A 657 -49.37 -35.74 -128.24
C LEU A 657 -49.44 -34.22 -128.06
N SER A 658 -50.63 -33.70 -127.79
CA SER A 658 -50.80 -32.26 -127.52
C SER A 658 -50.25 -31.90 -126.14
N SER A 659 -49.78 -30.66 -125.99
CA SER A 659 -49.26 -30.15 -124.72
C SER A 659 -50.27 -30.28 -123.57
N SER A 660 -51.58 -30.12 -123.86
CA SER A 660 -52.65 -30.32 -122.87
C SER A 660 -52.75 -31.74 -122.32
N ILE A 661 -52.50 -32.77 -123.15
CA ILE A 661 -52.53 -34.18 -122.74
C ILE A 661 -51.32 -34.50 -121.88
N ILE A 662 -50.14 -33.98 -122.26
CA ILE A 662 -48.91 -34.15 -121.49
C ILE A 662 -49.03 -33.45 -120.13
N GLU A 663 -49.56 -32.23 -120.08
CA GLU A 663 -49.75 -31.49 -118.83
C GLU A 663 -50.77 -32.17 -117.91
N ALA A 664 -51.90 -32.67 -118.45
CA ALA A 664 -52.86 -33.46 -117.68
C ALA A 664 -52.23 -34.76 -117.11
N ALA A 665 -51.34 -35.41 -117.87
CA ALA A 665 -50.60 -36.56 -117.37
C ALA A 665 -49.64 -36.19 -116.24
N LYS A 666 -48.92 -35.07 -116.34
CA LYS A 666 -48.05 -34.55 -115.27
C LYS A 666 -48.85 -34.21 -114.01
N ASN A 667 -50.01 -33.57 -114.14
CA ASN A 667 -50.92 -33.31 -113.01
C ASN A 667 -51.42 -34.61 -112.36
N ASN A 668 -51.69 -35.64 -113.17
CA ASN A 668 -52.05 -36.96 -112.65
C ASN A 668 -50.89 -37.67 -111.94
N LEU A 669 -49.64 -37.47 -112.39
CA LEU A 669 -48.46 -37.98 -111.67
C LEU A 669 -48.35 -37.35 -110.28
N VAL A 670 -48.57 -36.04 -110.16
CA VAL A 670 -48.60 -35.32 -108.87
C VAL A 670 -49.79 -35.75 -108.00
N SER A 671 -50.98 -35.91 -108.59
CA SER A 671 -52.17 -36.38 -107.86
C SER A 671 -52.02 -37.81 -107.33
N ASN A 672 -51.10 -38.59 -107.90
CA ASN A 672 -50.76 -39.96 -107.50
C ASN A 672 -49.31 -40.06 -106.99
N TYR A 673 -48.78 -39.00 -106.37
CA TYR A 673 -47.36 -38.90 -106.01
C TYR A 673 -46.85 -40.02 -105.08
N ASP A 674 -47.74 -40.61 -104.28
CA ASP A 674 -47.49 -41.70 -103.35
C ASP A 674 -47.81 -43.10 -103.94
N ASN A 675 -48.41 -43.15 -105.14
CA ASN A 675 -48.79 -44.39 -105.80
C ASN A 675 -47.90 -44.66 -107.03
N GLN A 676 -46.71 -45.21 -106.77
CA GLN A 676 -45.73 -45.53 -107.81
C GLN A 676 -46.26 -46.49 -108.90
N PRO A 677 -47.04 -47.55 -108.59
CA PRO A 677 -47.69 -48.36 -109.62
C PRO A 677 -48.57 -47.53 -110.56
N LYS A 678 -49.39 -46.61 -110.00
CA LYS A 678 -50.27 -45.77 -110.81
C LYS A 678 -49.49 -44.75 -111.66
N GLN A 679 -48.43 -44.17 -111.11
CA GLN A 679 -47.52 -43.33 -111.91
C GLN A 679 -46.90 -44.09 -113.08
N THR A 680 -46.46 -45.32 -112.84
CA THR A 680 -45.91 -46.19 -113.89
C THR A 680 -46.95 -46.50 -114.97
N GLU A 681 -48.20 -46.77 -114.58
CA GLU A 681 -49.33 -46.96 -115.50
C GLU A 681 -49.61 -45.69 -116.34
N ILE A 682 -49.57 -44.50 -115.73
CA ILE A 682 -49.73 -43.22 -116.43
C ILE A 682 -48.65 -43.05 -117.49
N VAL A 683 -47.37 -43.24 -117.12
CA VAL A 683 -46.25 -43.14 -118.07
C VAL A 683 -46.38 -44.17 -119.21
N LYS A 684 -46.69 -45.43 -118.90
CA LYS A 684 -46.92 -46.48 -119.92
C LYS A 684 -48.08 -46.13 -120.84
N THR A 685 -49.17 -45.60 -120.30
CA THR A 685 -50.35 -45.20 -121.08
C THR A 685 -50.01 -44.06 -122.04
N ILE A 686 -49.26 -43.07 -121.58
CA ILE A 686 -48.82 -41.96 -122.43
C ILE A 686 -47.84 -42.44 -123.51
N ASN A 687 -46.88 -43.31 -123.16
CA ASN A 687 -46.00 -43.94 -124.15
C ASN A 687 -46.79 -44.76 -125.18
N ALA A 688 -47.75 -45.58 -124.75
CA ALA A 688 -48.61 -46.34 -125.67
C ALA A 688 -49.44 -45.43 -126.58
N LYS A 689 -49.96 -44.30 -126.05
CA LYS A 689 -50.66 -43.29 -126.87
C LYS A 689 -49.71 -42.62 -127.87
N GLN A 690 -48.49 -42.27 -127.46
CA GLN A 690 -47.46 -41.72 -128.35
C GLN A 690 -47.11 -42.71 -129.47
N ASP A 691 -46.84 -43.98 -129.14
CA ASP A 691 -46.46 -45.03 -130.09
C ASP A 691 -47.61 -45.35 -131.05
N LEU A 692 -48.85 -45.41 -130.55
CA LEU A 692 -50.04 -45.60 -131.38
C LEU A 692 -50.21 -44.46 -132.39
N LEU A 693 -50.01 -43.20 -131.97
CA LEU A 693 -50.11 -42.05 -132.86
C LEU A 693 -48.94 -42.00 -133.84
N ALA A 694 -47.70 -42.25 -133.40
CA ALA A 694 -46.52 -42.29 -134.26
C ALA A 694 -46.66 -43.35 -135.38
N SER A 695 -47.18 -44.53 -135.04
CA SER A 695 -47.41 -45.64 -135.98
C SER A 695 -48.77 -45.61 -136.69
N PHE A 696 -49.63 -44.62 -136.42
CA PHE A 696 -51.02 -44.64 -136.86
C PHE A 696 -51.18 -44.74 -138.38
N ASN A 697 -50.46 -43.89 -139.13
CA ASN A 697 -50.55 -43.86 -140.59
C ASN A 697 -50.04 -45.14 -141.24
N SER A 698 -49.03 -45.80 -140.65
CA SER A 698 -48.52 -47.07 -141.17
C SER A 698 -49.40 -48.26 -140.80
N LYS A 699 -50.08 -48.20 -139.65
CA LYS A 699 -50.90 -49.29 -139.11
C LYS A 699 -52.36 -49.23 -139.54
N TYR A 700 -52.87 -48.03 -139.85
CA TYR A 700 -54.25 -47.76 -140.27
C TYR A 700 -54.27 -46.82 -141.50
N PRO A 701 -53.81 -47.27 -142.67
CA PRO A 701 -53.60 -46.42 -143.84
C PRO A 701 -54.90 -45.79 -144.41
N ASN A 702 -56.06 -46.35 -144.07
CA ASN A 702 -57.38 -45.88 -144.54
C ASN A 702 -58.05 -44.89 -143.58
N LEU A 703 -57.35 -44.39 -142.55
CA LEU A 703 -57.85 -43.42 -141.57
C LEU A 703 -56.92 -42.20 -141.50
N LEU A 704 -57.47 -40.99 -141.59
CA LEU A 704 -56.70 -39.74 -141.48
C LEU A 704 -56.40 -39.41 -140.01
N LYS A 705 -55.12 -39.19 -139.71
CA LYS A 705 -54.61 -38.86 -138.35
C LYS A 705 -55.14 -37.53 -137.80
N ALA A 706 -55.58 -36.61 -138.67
CA ALA A 706 -56.12 -35.31 -138.30
C ALA A 706 -57.45 -35.40 -137.54
N ASP A 707 -58.28 -36.42 -137.81
CA ASP A 707 -59.64 -36.53 -137.27
C ASP A 707 -59.71 -36.94 -135.78
N LYS A 708 -58.56 -37.16 -135.13
CA LYS A 708 -58.52 -37.66 -133.73
C LYS A 708 -57.57 -36.93 -132.78
N LYS A 709 -56.85 -35.89 -133.22
CA LYS A 709 -56.02 -35.08 -132.30
C LYS A 709 -56.84 -34.23 -131.30
N GLN A 710 -58.18 -34.20 -131.42
CA GLN A 710 -59.04 -33.28 -130.67
C GLN A 710 -60.22 -33.89 -129.88
N GLN A 711 -60.38 -35.23 -129.79
CA GLN A 711 -61.53 -35.83 -129.08
C GLN A 711 -61.14 -36.79 -127.94
N ASN A 712 -61.76 -36.57 -126.78
CA ASN A 712 -61.82 -37.48 -125.63
C ASN A 712 -62.24 -38.89 -126.08
N TRP A 713 -61.37 -39.87 -125.88
CA TRP A 713 -61.74 -41.28 -126.08
C TRP A 713 -62.47 -41.82 -124.85
N GLU A 714 -63.80 -41.65 -124.81
CA GLU A 714 -64.69 -42.57 -124.09
C GLU A 714 -65.26 -43.58 -125.09
N PHE A 715 -64.77 -44.83 -125.04
CA PHE A 715 -65.32 -45.92 -125.84
C PHE A 715 -66.33 -46.71 -124.98
N ARG A 716 -67.63 -46.54 -125.22
CA ARG A 716 -68.66 -47.52 -124.82
C ARG A 716 -69.06 -48.36 -126.03
N PHE A 717 -68.62 -49.62 -126.04
CA PHE A 717 -69.09 -50.64 -126.96
C PHE A 717 -70.49 -51.12 -126.53
N ARG A 718 -71.50 -51.05 -127.41
CA ARG A 718 -72.63 -52.00 -127.42
C ARG A 718 -72.89 -52.45 -128.86
N ARG A 719 -72.96 -53.78 -129.01
CA ARG A 719 -73.19 -54.58 -130.24
C ARG A 719 -74.69 -54.69 -130.58
N ARG A 720 -74.95 -55.05 -131.86
CA ARG A 720 -76.22 -55.44 -132.54
C ARG A 720 -77.14 -54.28 -132.92
N CYS A 721 -77.63 -54.14 -134.15
CA CYS A 721 -77.58 -54.97 -135.37
C CYS A 721 -76.92 -54.20 -136.53
#